data_AF-A0A2H0CSU0-F1
#
_entry.id   AF-A0A2H0CSU0-F1
#
_cell.length_a   1.000
_cell.length_b   1.000
_cell.length_c   1.000
_cell.angle_alpha   90.00
_cell.angle_beta   90.00
_cell.angle_gamma   90.00
#
_symmetry.space_group_name_H-M   'P 1'
#
loop_
_entity.id
_entity.type
_entity.pdbx_description
1 polymer ?
#
loop_
_entity_poly.entity_id
_entity_poly.type
_entity_poly.pdbx_seq_one_letter_code
_entity_poly.pdbx_strand_id
1 'polypeptide(L)'
;MKLKILSFNWHEPYLCLLAKTGHDFLVVEPEIAPGHYRRWDENMRPIPANVRLLTKKSAYEMLELGGLDLIIAHNIKDLIAIRDYSLPKIVVFHNCLTTEIKLGNDQVNRREYLEQIRFLLKDVQKVFISEKKRQDWGLNGELIVPGLDVSEYGGYKGNRETVLQVGNLLKERDLMMGYSTSQQIVGSHPLTTLGINPHIPGSRLSEGFQDLLENFRCCRVFINTTVEEYEDGYNLSMLEAMATGMPVVSSWNKSSPIEDGKNGFISKELNYLNQRIDFLLKNPEEARKLGEQARKTVQDKFPLNKFLQSWQKVIEKSILEFLDRTGINLQGKTVLFQEKIRKNILMDFVSYPATTAHYLERAFRKNHNVITCGSQINEEVIKLWNLEALKWEATPQDIYRGNRTTLQEVMAELPDGWRPDFYLWVETGLSDIPEDLGQHVLPKVCYLIDTHINFERHLEIARNFDFIFLAQKAYVLPMSQAGIKNVMWLPLACDEEIHGKVEIDKGCDVGFVGSISATPDRRKILLDRIQKQFDLDSQRKFMDEMAEHYSKSRIVFNNAINNDLNMRVFEALCSGSLLVTDSAPGSGLAELFTDKQHLVIYEDENLEETILHYLENETERERIADEGRREVLARHTYGHRADSMIQVLNAKIGESLEEDPASMNDKSPSYYENVRNDLIPLIPNGAKCILEVGCAAGMTGQELKKRFGAFVAGIELNIKAAALAKNVLDDVVQGDIEKIDLPYSNGSFDCILFADVLEHLVNPLSALVKVRRLLKKGGTVVASIPNVQFHGVIHKLIEGNWTYEKEGILDETHLRFFTYKEIVKLFSQAGYSIQAVVEVLDPQYENYSSINPTVLNFGRTQIKDLTPEEIKRFFVFQYQIIASPININKNEVDEMFEHGGTEVKIDHLLLEASEVLESGDLEIALKLYDEIVKISPDNAKALIGMGDCYMKLQLPDKAETCFDKACIKEPNNSRGWLGSGLLALHKNDSKKADICFYRCLENDPDNDKAYCGLGMARLNRNDFDGAVDYFCKALDSNLENLSACKFLLELSYKLEEFEKIENYLNNFMELHPANMNMRFALAGIQYKRGNLEDSLKNLESILALNPEHESAREMLESVRSDVVLSK
;
A
#
# COMPACT_ATOMS: atom_id res chain seq x y z
N MET A 1 14.29 26.86 -0.88
CA MET A 1 12.92 26.33 -1.01
C MET A 1 12.03 27.02 0.02
N LYS A 2 10.80 27.42 -0.33
CA LYS A 2 9.85 27.96 0.65
C LYS A 2 8.96 26.80 1.11
N LEU A 3 9.17 26.35 2.35
CA LEU A 3 8.53 25.17 2.93
C LEU A 3 7.22 25.52 3.65
N LYS A 4 6.26 24.60 3.67
CA LYS A 4 5.09 24.59 4.54
C LYS A 4 5.40 23.76 5.80
N ILE A 5 5.61 24.45 6.91
CA ILE A 5 6.04 23.88 8.18
C ILE A 5 4.87 23.84 9.15
N LEU A 6 4.51 22.66 9.64
CA LEU A 6 3.55 22.51 10.73
C LEU A 6 4.23 22.72 12.09
N SER A 7 3.63 23.51 12.97
CA SER A 7 4.11 23.72 14.34
C SER A 7 2.96 23.96 15.33
N PHE A 8 3.25 24.16 16.61
CA PHE A 8 2.26 24.21 17.69
C PHE A 8 2.39 25.47 18.54
N ASN A 9 1.27 26.11 18.87
CA ASN A 9 1.23 27.36 19.62
C ASN A 9 1.55 27.17 21.13
N TRP A 10 2.83 26.94 21.43
CA TRP A 10 3.34 26.87 22.80
C TRP A 10 4.16 28.10 23.23
N HIS A 11 4.65 28.89 22.27
CA HIS A 11 5.47 30.05 22.58
C HIS A 11 5.47 31.07 21.43
N GLU A 12 4.47 31.96 21.39
CA GLU A 12 4.28 32.94 20.30
C GLU A 12 5.54 33.77 20.01
N PRO A 13 6.27 34.34 21.00
CA PRO A 13 7.52 35.03 20.71
C PRO A 13 8.56 34.17 19.97
N TYR A 14 8.64 32.88 20.28
CA TYR A 14 9.58 31.96 19.65
C TYR A 14 9.14 31.64 18.22
N LEU A 15 7.84 31.45 18.00
CA LEU A 15 7.26 31.24 16.67
C LEU A 15 7.41 32.49 15.78
N CYS A 16 7.29 33.70 16.33
CA CYS A 16 7.58 34.93 15.58
C CYS A 16 9.04 35.01 15.13
N LEU A 17 9.98 34.56 15.97
CA LEU A 17 11.40 34.47 15.59
C LEU A 17 11.63 33.42 14.52
N LEU A 18 11.01 32.23 14.65
CA LEU A 18 11.05 31.18 13.63
C LEU A 18 10.47 31.64 12.29
N ALA A 19 9.38 32.41 12.31
CA ALA A 19 8.77 32.97 11.10
C ALA A 19 9.74 33.85 10.30
N LYS A 20 10.72 34.50 10.96
CA LYS A 20 11.77 35.28 10.27
C LYS A 20 12.72 34.42 9.41
N THR A 21 12.62 33.08 9.44
CA THR A 21 13.33 32.18 8.49
C THR A 21 12.80 32.26 7.06
N GLY A 22 11.59 32.79 6.86
CA GLY A 22 10.96 33.00 5.54
C GLY A 22 10.11 31.84 5.00
N HIS A 23 9.98 30.74 5.76
CA HIS A 23 9.08 29.62 5.43
C HIS A 23 7.61 29.93 5.79
N ASP A 24 6.66 29.20 5.22
CA ASP A 24 5.25 29.31 5.59
C ASP A 24 4.96 28.40 6.79
N PHE A 25 4.56 28.99 7.92
CA PHE A 25 4.26 28.28 9.15
C PHE A 25 2.75 28.10 9.33
N LEU A 26 2.35 26.86 9.57
CA LEU A 26 0.98 26.45 9.86
C LEU A 26 0.95 26.03 11.33
N VAL A 27 0.35 26.86 12.18
CA VAL A 27 0.47 26.74 13.64
C VAL A 27 -0.84 26.23 14.23
N VAL A 28 -0.79 25.07 14.86
CA VAL A 28 -1.93 24.47 15.56
C VAL A 28 -2.11 25.11 16.92
N GLU A 29 -3.33 25.45 17.28
CA GLU A 29 -3.69 25.89 18.64
C GLU A 29 -3.99 24.67 19.53
N PRO A 30 -3.10 24.27 20.46
CA PRO A 30 -3.23 23.02 21.18
C PRO A 30 -4.28 23.10 22.28
N GLU A 31 -4.96 21.98 22.54
CA GLU A 31 -5.84 21.81 23.69
C GLU A 31 -5.01 21.52 24.95
N ILE A 32 -5.14 22.39 25.95
CA ILE A 32 -4.39 22.30 27.22
C ILE A 32 -5.19 21.50 28.26
N ALA A 33 -6.51 21.66 28.26
CA ALA A 33 -7.46 20.89 29.06
C ALA A 33 -8.74 20.68 28.23
N PRO A 34 -9.59 19.69 28.53
CA PRO A 34 -10.81 19.43 27.76
C PRO A 34 -11.64 20.71 27.56
N GLY A 35 -11.89 21.07 26.29
CA GLY A 35 -12.60 22.28 25.88
C GLY A 35 -11.81 23.59 25.95
N HIS A 36 -10.55 23.55 26.39
CA HIS A 36 -9.71 24.73 26.63
C HIS A 36 -8.47 24.72 25.72
N TYR A 37 -8.47 25.62 24.74
CA TYR A 37 -7.42 25.75 23.74
C TYR A 37 -6.49 26.91 24.04
N ARG A 38 -5.20 26.72 23.78
CA ARG A 38 -4.23 27.82 23.78
C ARG A 38 -4.36 28.63 22.50
N ARG A 39 -5.12 29.70 22.57
CA ARG A 39 -5.29 30.64 21.44
C ARG A 39 -4.10 31.59 21.34
N TRP A 40 -3.81 32.02 20.11
CA TRP A 40 -2.82 33.07 19.86
C TRP A 40 -3.32 34.41 20.40
N ASP A 41 -2.54 35.08 21.23
CA ASP A 41 -2.86 36.41 21.75
C ASP A 41 -2.27 37.52 20.86
N GLU A 42 -3.08 38.02 19.93
CA GLU A 42 -2.68 39.09 19.01
C GLU A 42 -2.32 40.42 19.71
N ASN A 43 -2.78 40.62 20.96
CA ASN A 43 -2.38 41.80 21.73
C ASN A 43 -0.92 41.69 22.20
N MET A 44 -0.43 40.46 22.40
CA MET A 44 0.92 40.18 22.87
C MET A 44 1.94 40.01 21.75
N ARG A 45 1.55 39.40 20.63
CA ARG A 45 2.35 39.36 19.40
C ARG A 45 1.45 39.35 18.18
N PRO A 46 1.67 40.23 17.18
CA PRO A 46 0.94 40.14 15.92
C PRO A 46 1.31 38.83 15.20
N ILE A 47 0.35 38.24 14.50
CA ILE A 47 0.58 37.06 13.66
C ILE A 47 1.45 37.47 12.47
N PRO A 48 2.65 36.87 12.28
CA PRO A 48 3.48 37.15 11.11
C PRO A 48 2.77 36.83 9.79
N ALA A 49 3.07 37.56 8.72
CA ALA A 49 2.39 37.40 7.41
C ALA A 49 2.52 35.98 6.79
N ASN A 50 3.56 35.25 7.18
CA ASN A 50 3.84 33.87 6.76
C ASN A 50 3.43 32.83 7.83
N VAL A 51 2.64 33.21 8.83
CA VAL A 51 2.05 32.30 9.82
C VAL A 51 0.54 32.23 9.58
N ARG A 52 -0.02 31.02 9.59
CA ARG A 52 -1.47 30.79 9.58
C ARG A 52 -1.84 29.89 10.75
N LEU A 53 -2.86 30.28 11.50
CA LEU A 53 -3.38 29.48 12.59
C LEU A 53 -4.33 28.40 12.05
N LEU A 54 -4.17 27.17 12.52
CA LEU A 54 -4.99 26.03 12.13
C LEU A 54 -5.68 25.40 13.34
N THR A 55 -6.87 24.85 13.09
CA THR A 55 -7.45 23.88 14.01
C THR A 55 -6.68 22.56 13.95
N LYS A 56 -6.74 21.78 15.02
CA LYS A 56 -6.15 20.42 15.04
C LYS A 56 -6.68 19.55 13.90
N LYS A 57 -7.98 19.63 13.61
CA LYS A 57 -8.63 18.91 12.51
C LYS A 57 -8.03 19.27 11.15
N SER A 58 -7.98 20.57 10.82
CA SER A 58 -7.43 21.03 9.54
C SER A 58 -5.95 20.68 9.37
N ALA A 59 -5.17 20.71 10.46
CA ALA A 59 -3.77 20.29 10.42
C ALA A 59 -3.62 18.79 10.09
N TYR A 60 -4.48 17.94 10.65
CA TYR A 60 -4.49 16.51 10.33
C TYR A 60 -4.97 16.25 8.90
N GLU A 61 -6.01 16.93 8.43
CA GLU A 61 -6.44 16.84 7.02
C GLU A 61 -5.28 17.20 6.06
N MET A 62 -4.49 18.23 6.37
CA MET A 62 -3.32 18.59 5.57
C MET A 62 -2.18 17.57 5.64
N LEU A 63 -1.98 16.92 6.80
CA LEU A 63 -1.01 15.83 6.94
C LEU A 63 -1.42 14.62 6.11
N GLU A 64 -2.70 14.27 6.13
CA GLU A 64 -3.30 13.16 5.37
C GLU A 64 -3.23 13.40 3.86
N LEU A 65 -3.42 14.65 3.41
CA LEU A 65 -3.36 15.04 1.99
C LEU A 65 -1.93 15.30 1.47
N GLY A 66 -0.89 15.06 2.27
CA GLY A 66 0.51 15.32 1.89
C GLY A 66 0.82 16.80 1.65
N GLY A 67 0.07 17.72 2.26
CA GLY A 67 0.15 19.16 2.03
C GLY A 67 1.25 19.90 2.80
N LEU A 68 2.14 19.19 3.50
CA LEU A 68 3.14 19.70 4.43
C LEU A 68 4.53 19.16 4.11
N ASP A 69 5.57 19.97 4.34
CA ASP A 69 6.95 19.61 4.03
C ASP A 69 7.77 19.19 5.26
N LEU A 70 7.44 19.72 6.45
CA LEU A 70 8.18 19.49 7.69
C LEU A 70 7.32 19.77 8.93
N ILE A 71 7.61 19.08 10.04
CA ILE A 71 6.94 19.30 11.34
C ILE A 71 7.94 19.72 12.42
N ILE A 72 7.62 20.77 13.18
CA ILE A 72 8.35 21.21 14.38
C ILE A 72 7.45 21.02 15.62
N ALA A 73 7.71 19.95 16.37
CA ALA A 73 7.11 19.67 17.67
C ALA A 73 7.85 20.41 18.79
N HIS A 74 7.14 20.87 19.83
CA HIS A 74 7.73 21.62 20.95
C HIS A 74 7.73 20.85 22.27
N ASN A 75 7.26 19.61 22.28
CA ASN A 75 7.34 18.71 23.42
C ASN A 75 7.05 17.26 22.94
N ILE A 76 7.16 16.29 23.85
CA ILE A 76 6.88 14.87 23.54
C ILE A 76 5.40 14.62 23.23
N LYS A 77 4.46 15.38 23.83
CA LYS A 77 3.01 15.25 23.54
C LYS A 77 2.68 15.62 22.09
N ASP A 78 3.28 16.69 21.58
CA ASP A 78 3.18 17.08 20.17
C ASP A 78 3.73 15.97 19.28
N LEU A 79 4.88 15.40 19.64
CA LEU A 79 5.52 14.33 18.88
C LEU A 79 4.68 13.05 18.86
N ILE A 80 4.05 12.69 19.98
CA ILE A 80 3.08 11.58 20.05
C ILE A 80 1.92 11.83 19.08
N ALA A 81 1.40 13.06 19.03
CA ALA A 81 0.27 13.44 18.19
C ALA A 81 0.55 13.42 16.68
N ILE A 82 1.83 13.39 16.27
CA ILE A 82 2.28 13.35 14.88
C ILE A 82 3.25 12.20 14.59
N ARG A 83 3.34 11.22 15.50
CA ARG A 83 4.32 10.13 15.41
C ARG A 83 4.13 9.30 14.14
N ASP A 84 2.88 9.22 13.67
CA ASP A 84 2.44 8.32 12.61
C ASP A 84 2.71 8.85 11.18
N TYR A 85 3.06 10.12 11.00
CA TYR A 85 3.24 10.74 9.68
C TYR A 85 4.67 10.69 9.15
N SER A 86 4.89 10.30 7.90
CA SER A 86 6.24 10.23 7.32
C SER A 86 6.70 11.56 6.71
N LEU A 87 7.20 12.45 7.57
CA LEU A 87 7.79 13.72 7.16
C LEU A 87 9.06 14.00 7.95
N PRO A 88 9.95 14.87 7.46
CA PRO A 88 11.00 15.48 8.26
C PRO A 88 10.42 16.05 9.56
N LYS A 89 10.99 15.67 10.71
CA LYS A 89 10.51 16.06 12.05
C LYS A 89 11.64 16.63 12.89
N ILE A 90 11.34 17.73 13.56
CA ILE A 90 12.17 18.34 14.58
C ILE A 90 11.39 18.38 15.89
N VAL A 91 12.02 18.00 17.00
CA VAL A 91 11.48 18.19 18.35
C VAL A 91 12.34 19.18 19.13
N VAL A 92 11.69 20.16 19.76
CA VAL A 92 12.34 21.19 20.58
C VAL A 92 12.13 20.88 22.06
N PHE A 93 13.20 20.82 22.82
CA PHE A 93 13.18 20.61 24.27
C PHE A 93 13.29 21.95 25.00
N HIS A 94 12.15 22.44 25.49
CA HIS A 94 12.05 23.71 26.21
C HIS A 94 12.33 23.60 27.71
N ASN A 95 12.16 22.43 28.32
CA ASN A 95 12.35 22.19 29.76
C ASN A 95 13.42 21.12 30.00
N CYS A 96 13.97 21.10 31.22
CA CYS A 96 14.73 19.95 31.72
C CYS A 96 13.78 18.77 32.01
N LEU A 97 14.19 17.54 31.69
CA LEU A 97 13.42 16.33 32.01
C LEU A 97 13.26 16.18 33.53
N THR A 98 14.30 16.51 34.29
CA THR A 98 14.25 16.49 35.76
C THR A 98 13.12 17.37 36.31
N THR A 99 12.83 18.48 35.64
CA THR A 99 11.74 19.40 36.00
C THR A 99 10.38 18.83 35.66
N GLU A 100 10.24 18.23 34.48
CA GLU A 100 8.99 17.60 34.07
C GLU A 100 8.61 16.43 34.99
N ILE A 101 9.56 15.58 35.37
CA ILE A 101 9.34 14.48 36.33
C ILE A 101 8.92 15.02 37.69
N LYS A 102 9.60 16.06 38.18
CA LYS A 102 9.34 16.59 39.51
C LYS A 102 8.00 17.30 39.61
N LEU A 103 7.60 18.05 38.58
CA LEU A 103 6.27 18.66 38.48
C LEU A 103 5.16 17.59 38.37
N GLY A 104 5.49 16.42 37.83
CA GLY A 104 4.64 15.23 37.86
C GLY A 104 4.64 14.47 39.19
N ASN A 105 5.14 15.06 40.29
CA ASN A 105 5.24 14.43 41.61
C ASN A 105 6.03 13.10 41.63
N ASP A 106 7.08 13.00 40.83
CA ASP A 106 7.95 11.80 40.75
C ASP A 106 7.17 10.51 40.38
N GLN A 107 6.03 10.65 39.71
CA GLN A 107 5.19 9.51 39.28
C GLN A 107 5.86 8.59 38.27
N VAL A 108 6.92 9.07 37.60
CA VAL A 108 7.57 8.35 36.49
C VAL A 108 9.07 8.24 36.76
N ASN A 109 9.62 7.03 36.61
CA ASN A 109 11.05 6.82 36.68
C ASN A 109 11.73 7.39 35.42
N ARG A 110 12.81 8.14 35.62
CA ARG A 110 13.57 8.79 34.53
C ARG A 110 14.06 7.82 33.46
N ARG A 111 14.61 6.66 33.87
CA ARG A 111 15.16 5.66 32.95
C ARG A 111 14.03 5.02 32.14
N GLU A 112 12.97 4.60 32.82
CA GLU A 112 11.79 4.01 32.19
C GLU A 112 11.15 4.99 31.20
N TYR A 113 11.03 6.27 31.58
CA TYR A 113 10.50 7.30 30.69
C TYR A 113 11.33 7.44 29.40
N LEU A 114 12.66 7.52 29.53
CA LEU A 114 13.57 7.61 28.38
C LEU A 114 13.52 6.36 27.50
N GLU A 115 13.41 5.18 28.10
CA GLU A 115 13.22 3.90 27.38
C GLU A 115 11.89 3.89 26.62
N GLN A 116 10.81 4.34 27.26
CA GLN A 116 9.48 4.44 26.65
C GLN A 116 9.45 5.41 25.47
N ILE A 117 10.09 6.58 25.54
CA ILE A 117 10.05 7.54 24.40
C ILE A 117 11.11 7.28 23.34
N ARG A 118 12.01 6.30 23.54
CA ARG A 118 13.16 6.06 22.65
C ARG A 118 12.73 5.84 21.20
N PHE A 119 11.62 5.13 20.99
CA PHE A 119 11.10 4.87 19.65
C PHE A 119 10.55 6.13 18.98
N LEU A 120 9.90 7.03 19.74
CA LEU A 120 9.38 8.31 19.23
C LEU A 120 10.51 9.22 18.75
N LEU A 121 11.67 9.11 19.39
CA LEU A 121 12.85 9.92 19.10
C LEU A 121 13.75 9.34 18.01
N LYS A 122 13.45 8.13 17.53
CA LYS A 122 14.11 7.58 16.34
C LYS A 122 13.77 8.49 15.15
N ASP A 123 14.75 8.74 14.27
CA ASP A 123 14.47 9.41 13.00
C ASP A 123 13.96 10.87 13.09
N VAL A 124 14.10 11.49 14.27
CA VAL A 124 13.70 12.88 14.58
C VAL A 124 14.91 13.72 14.98
N GLN A 125 15.05 14.91 14.38
CA GLN A 125 16.06 15.88 14.77
C GLN A 125 15.71 16.52 16.12
N LYS A 126 16.70 16.57 17.02
CA LYS A 126 16.52 17.01 18.41
C LYS A 126 17.17 18.37 18.57
N VAL A 127 16.39 19.36 19.00
CA VAL A 127 16.86 20.72 19.27
C VAL A 127 16.73 21.01 20.75
N PHE A 128 17.84 21.39 21.37
CA PHE A 128 17.88 21.86 22.75
C PHE A 128 18.12 23.37 22.77
N ILE A 129 17.34 24.09 23.58
CA ILE A 129 17.49 25.56 23.67
C ILE A 129 18.57 26.01 24.66
N SER A 130 19.14 25.07 25.41
CA SER A 130 20.29 25.29 26.30
C SER A 130 21.10 24.03 26.48
N GLU A 131 22.40 24.20 26.78
CA GLU A 131 23.30 23.08 27.02
C GLU A 131 22.88 22.30 28.27
N LYS A 132 22.35 22.99 29.28
CA LYS A 132 21.81 22.35 30.49
C LYS A 132 20.68 21.40 30.13
N LYS A 133 19.73 21.81 29.29
CA LYS A 133 18.61 20.94 28.86
C LYS A 133 19.13 19.73 28.09
N ARG A 134 20.11 19.90 27.21
CA ARG A 134 20.71 18.77 26.48
C ARG A 134 21.36 17.74 27.42
N GLN A 135 22.16 18.23 28.36
CA GLN A 135 22.82 17.38 29.36
C GLN A 135 21.80 16.73 30.30
N ASP A 136 20.79 17.49 30.73
CA ASP A 136 19.74 17.01 31.61
C ASP A 136 18.86 15.97 30.93
N TRP A 137 18.65 16.00 29.61
CA TRP A 137 17.96 14.93 28.90
C TRP A 137 18.88 13.73 28.62
N GLY A 138 20.19 13.94 28.51
CA GLY A 138 21.16 12.88 28.21
C GLY A 138 21.07 12.38 26.77
N LEU A 139 20.62 13.24 25.85
CA LEU A 139 20.39 12.90 24.44
C LEU A 139 21.31 13.72 23.53
N ASN A 140 21.67 13.13 22.38
CA ASN A 140 22.36 13.85 21.31
C ASN A 140 21.38 14.79 20.60
N GLY A 141 21.83 15.99 20.26
CA GLY A 141 21.01 16.97 19.54
C GLY A 141 21.72 18.29 19.30
N GLU A 142 21.11 19.10 18.44
CA GLU A 142 21.57 20.43 18.06
C GLU A 142 21.24 21.44 19.15
N LEU A 143 22.20 22.31 19.47
CA LEU A 143 22.03 23.37 20.46
C LEU A 143 21.67 24.68 19.73
N ILE A 144 20.45 25.18 19.94
CA ILE A 144 20.00 26.47 19.40
C ILE A 144 19.55 27.36 20.55
N VAL A 145 20.48 28.19 21.04
CA VAL A 145 20.15 29.21 22.04
C VAL A 145 19.18 30.26 21.47
N PRO A 146 18.34 30.91 22.30
CA PRO A 146 17.41 31.95 21.85
C PRO A 146 18.10 33.05 21.03
N GLY A 147 17.38 33.61 20.06
CA GLY A 147 17.81 34.81 19.32
C GLY A 147 16.91 35.98 19.66
N LEU A 148 17.48 37.17 19.89
CA LEU A 148 16.72 38.39 20.12
C LEU A 148 17.07 39.46 19.10
N ASP A 149 16.05 40.21 18.68
CA ASP A 149 16.22 41.44 17.90
C ASP A 149 16.26 42.64 18.84
N VAL A 150 17.45 43.02 19.30
CA VAL A 150 17.61 44.14 20.25
C VAL A 150 17.02 45.46 19.75
N SER A 151 16.80 45.62 18.43
CA SER A 151 16.18 46.82 17.86
C SER A 151 14.71 46.98 18.24
N GLU A 152 13.99 45.88 18.50
CA GLU A 152 12.56 45.89 18.89
C GLU A 152 12.34 46.34 20.34
N TYR A 153 13.37 46.23 21.20
CA TYR A 153 13.22 46.35 22.66
C TYR A 153 13.72 47.67 23.27
N GLY A 154 14.64 48.40 22.62
CA GLY A 154 15.40 49.49 23.27
C GLY A 154 14.61 50.66 23.84
N GLY A 155 15.26 51.56 24.58
CA GLY A 155 14.61 52.74 25.18
C GLY A 155 14.38 52.65 26.68
N TYR A 156 15.26 51.96 27.41
CA TYR A 156 15.24 51.96 28.87
C TYR A 156 15.40 53.37 29.46
N LYS A 157 14.46 53.73 30.34
CA LYS A 157 14.40 54.99 31.10
C LYS A 157 14.68 54.73 32.59
N GLY A 158 14.18 53.60 33.10
CA GLY A 158 14.28 53.18 34.49
C GLY A 158 13.55 54.05 35.50
N ASN A 159 12.74 55.02 35.09
CA ASN A 159 12.18 56.09 35.94
C ASN A 159 11.29 55.65 37.12
N ARG A 160 10.79 54.41 37.15
CA ARG A 160 10.02 53.84 38.26
C ARG A 160 10.93 53.08 39.20
N GLU A 161 11.00 53.49 40.46
CA GLU A 161 11.74 52.83 41.55
C GLU A 161 11.03 51.54 42.01
N THR A 162 10.89 50.59 41.10
CA THR A 162 10.27 49.29 41.34
C THR A 162 11.05 48.18 40.65
N VAL A 163 11.05 47.01 41.28
CA VAL A 163 11.50 45.75 40.73
C VAL A 163 10.42 45.20 39.80
N LEU A 164 10.80 44.70 38.64
CA LEU A 164 9.91 44.01 37.72
C LEU A 164 10.17 42.50 37.76
N GLN A 165 9.11 41.72 37.89
CA GLN A 165 9.10 40.28 37.71
C GLN A 165 8.08 39.90 36.64
N VAL A 166 8.51 39.15 35.62
CA VAL A 166 7.64 38.71 34.52
C VAL A 166 7.66 37.20 34.41
N GLY A 167 6.49 36.58 34.55
CA GLY A 167 6.32 35.15 34.36
C GLY A 167 4.91 34.69 34.73
N ASN A 168 4.54 33.53 34.21
CA ASN A 168 3.26 32.89 34.50
C ASN A 168 3.44 31.82 35.57
N LEU A 169 2.41 31.57 36.37
CA LEU A 169 2.36 30.51 37.37
C LEU A 169 3.63 30.45 38.23
N LEU A 170 4.15 31.61 38.63
CA LEU A 170 5.46 31.73 39.28
C LEU A 170 5.51 30.96 40.60
N LYS A 171 4.44 31.07 41.40
CA LYS A 171 4.34 30.40 42.69
C LYS A 171 4.07 28.90 42.55
N GLU A 172 3.27 28.53 41.55
CA GLU A 172 2.91 27.15 41.24
C GLU A 172 4.10 26.40 40.61
N ARG A 173 5.01 27.12 39.95
CA ARG A 173 6.25 26.61 39.35
C ARG A 173 7.49 27.04 40.14
N ASP A 174 7.35 27.22 41.46
CA ASP A 174 8.43 27.69 42.34
C ASP A 174 9.70 26.84 42.22
N LEU A 175 9.54 25.52 42.04
CA LEU A 175 10.62 24.57 41.82
C LEU A 175 11.61 25.01 40.72
N MET A 176 11.10 25.55 39.60
CA MET A 176 11.93 25.99 38.48
C MET A 176 12.15 27.51 38.45
N MET A 177 11.11 28.28 38.81
CA MET A 177 11.09 29.74 38.72
C MET A 177 11.65 30.43 39.99
N GLY A 178 11.92 29.68 41.05
CA GLY A 178 12.47 30.20 42.32
C GLY A 178 11.67 31.37 42.90
N TYR A 179 10.35 31.32 42.85
CA TYR A 179 9.48 32.37 43.38
C TYR A 179 9.73 32.65 44.86
N SER A 180 9.83 31.63 45.71
CA SER A 180 10.14 31.79 47.14
C SER A 180 11.49 32.47 47.35
N THR A 181 12.48 32.13 46.52
CA THR A 181 13.79 32.80 46.50
C THR A 181 13.66 34.25 46.05
N SER A 182 12.83 34.54 45.04
CA SER A 182 12.59 35.90 44.57
C SER A 182 11.99 36.78 45.67
N GLN A 183 11.07 36.24 46.47
CA GLN A 183 10.47 36.98 47.60
C GLN A 183 11.51 37.31 48.67
N GLN A 184 12.46 36.42 48.93
CA GLN A 184 13.56 36.68 49.88
C GLN A 184 14.54 37.72 49.34
N ILE A 185 14.87 37.66 48.04
CA ILE A 185 15.77 38.63 47.39
C ILE A 185 15.10 40.01 47.32
N VAL A 186 13.83 40.08 46.92
CA VAL A 186 13.10 41.36 46.81
C VAL A 186 12.78 41.93 48.19
N GLY A 187 12.41 41.11 49.17
CA GLY A 187 12.11 41.55 50.53
C GLY A 187 11.01 42.62 50.55
N SER A 188 11.30 43.79 51.14
CA SER A 188 10.35 44.91 51.24
C SER A 188 10.41 45.91 50.08
N HIS A 189 11.20 45.65 49.03
CA HIS A 189 11.31 46.57 47.90
C HIS A 189 10.02 46.58 47.05
N PRO A 190 9.66 47.71 46.40
CA PRO A 190 8.47 47.79 45.56
C PRO A 190 8.54 46.82 44.37
N LEU A 191 7.54 45.96 44.20
CA LEU A 191 7.51 44.91 43.18
C LEU A 191 6.30 45.06 42.26
N THR A 192 6.54 45.01 40.95
CA THR A 192 5.53 44.84 39.91
C THR A 192 5.65 43.45 39.32
N THR A 193 4.57 42.66 39.38
CA THR A 193 4.54 41.31 38.82
C THR A 193 3.58 41.24 37.64
N LEU A 194 4.06 40.80 36.48
CA LEU A 194 3.27 40.63 35.26
C LEU A 194 3.19 39.16 34.85
N GLY A 195 1.97 38.71 34.51
CA GLY A 195 1.67 37.36 34.04
C GLY A 195 0.46 36.74 34.71
N ILE A 196 0.09 35.54 34.26
CA ILE A 196 -1.01 34.73 34.80
C ILE A 196 -0.55 34.11 36.12
N ASN A 197 -0.83 34.76 37.25
CA ASN A 197 -0.45 34.28 38.58
C ASN A 197 -1.64 34.39 39.56
N PRO A 198 -2.54 33.39 39.61
CA PRO A 198 -3.78 33.47 40.38
C PRO A 198 -3.55 33.60 41.89
N HIS A 199 -2.39 33.17 42.40
CA HIS A 199 -2.06 33.15 43.83
C HIS A 199 -1.02 34.19 44.27
N ILE A 200 -0.73 35.19 43.42
CA ILE A 200 0.19 36.29 43.73
C ILE A 200 -0.61 37.61 43.79
N PRO A 201 -0.81 38.18 45.00
CA PRO A 201 -1.51 39.45 45.16
C PRO A 201 -0.85 40.58 44.35
N GLY A 202 -1.65 41.35 43.60
CA GLY A 202 -1.17 42.46 42.79
C GLY A 202 -0.53 42.06 41.46
N SER A 203 -0.40 40.77 41.15
CA SER A 203 -0.04 40.32 39.80
C SER A 203 -1.17 40.64 38.83
N ARG A 204 -0.82 41.13 37.63
CA ARG A 204 -1.77 41.35 36.54
C ARG A 204 -1.25 40.83 35.22
N LEU A 205 -2.14 40.56 34.28
CA LEU A 205 -1.79 40.40 32.88
C LEU A 205 -1.28 41.73 32.29
N SER A 206 -0.41 41.64 31.29
CA SER A 206 -0.10 42.81 30.47
C SER A 206 -1.26 43.10 29.53
N GLU A 207 -1.50 44.37 29.22
CA GLU A 207 -2.55 44.78 28.27
C GLU A 207 -2.14 44.55 26.80
N GLY A 208 -0.90 44.12 26.57
CA GLY A 208 -0.34 43.79 25.26
C GLY A 208 1.17 44.03 25.21
N PHE A 209 1.78 43.81 24.05
CA PHE A 209 3.25 43.91 23.91
C PHE A 209 3.80 45.26 24.33
N GLN A 210 3.08 46.34 24.01
CA GLN A 210 3.54 47.69 24.30
C GLN A 210 3.51 48.01 25.79
N ASP A 211 2.53 47.51 26.54
CA ASP A 211 2.49 47.64 28.01
C ASP A 211 3.63 46.83 28.65
N LEU A 212 3.85 45.59 28.22
CA LEU A 212 4.97 44.77 28.69
C LEU A 212 6.32 45.49 28.44
N LEU A 213 6.50 46.00 27.23
CA LEU A 213 7.71 46.72 26.82
C LEU A 213 7.90 48.02 27.61
N GLU A 214 6.83 48.78 27.89
CA GLU A 214 6.94 49.99 28.71
C GLU A 214 7.31 49.65 30.16
N ASN A 215 6.85 48.52 30.71
CA ASN A 215 7.28 48.07 32.04
C ASN A 215 8.77 47.69 32.05
N PHE A 216 9.27 46.97 31.04
CA PHE A 216 10.71 46.71 30.91
C PHE A 216 11.54 48.00 30.74
N ARG A 217 10.98 49.03 30.09
CA ARG A 217 11.67 50.32 29.90
C ARG A 217 11.63 51.22 31.13
N CYS A 218 10.54 51.18 31.91
CA CYS A 218 10.30 52.12 33.00
C CYS A 218 10.72 51.59 34.37
N CYS A 219 10.56 50.30 34.66
CA CYS A 219 10.98 49.76 35.96
C CYS A 219 12.50 49.78 36.08
N ARG A 220 13.04 49.95 37.29
CA ARG A 220 14.48 50.18 37.47
C ARG A 220 15.30 48.89 37.36
N VAL A 221 14.82 47.78 37.90
CA VAL A 221 15.58 46.52 37.96
C VAL A 221 14.69 45.31 37.69
N PHE A 222 15.18 44.36 36.91
CA PHE A 222 14.50 43.09 36.68
C PHE A 222 15.03 42.03 37.64
N ILE A 223 14.13 41.25 38.25
CA ILE A 223 14.51 40.09 39.05
C ILE A 223 14.33 38.81 38.22
N ASN A 224 15.41 38.07 38.03
CA ASN A 224 15.37 36.72 37.49
C ASN A 224 15.69 35.71 38.59
N THR A 225 14.84 34.73 38.78
CA THR A 225 15.13 33.61 39.68
C THR A 225 14.90 32.31 38.95
N THR A 226 15.88 31.44 39.06
CA THR A 226 15.85 30.08 38.52
C THR A 226 16.60 29.19 39.49
N VAL A 227 16.13 27.97 39.66
CA VAL A 227 16.79 26.96 40.48
C VAL A 227 17.73 26.15 39.57
N GLU A 228 19.03 26.15 39.86
CA GLU A 228 20.05 25.59 38.97
C GLU A 228 19.79 24.12 38.66
N GLU A 229 19.25 23.36 39.60
CA GLU A 229 18.92 21.95 39.42
C GLU A 229 17.85 21.75 38.32
N TYR A 230 16.88 22.64 38.21
CA TYR A 230 15.66 22.45 37.40
C TYR A 230 15.58 23.34 36.14
N GLU A 231 16.29 24.45 36.07
CA GLU A 231 16.20 25.35 34.91
C GLU A 231 17.54 25.97 34.55
N ASP A 232 17.69 26.35 33.28
CA ASP A 232 18.84 27.15 32.86
C ASP A 232 18.75 28.60 33.38
N GLY A 233 19.87 29.31 33.27
CA GLY A 233 20.08 30.60 33.91
C GLY A 233 19.57 31.77 33.09
N TYR A 234 18.87 31.50 32.00
CA TYR A 234 18.25 32.52 31.16
C TYR A 234 16.84 32.11 30.76
N ASN A 235 15.83 32.84 31.24
CA ASN A 235 14.53 32.81 30.58
C ASN A 235 14.44 33.93 29.54
N LEU A 236 13.46 33.82 28.64
CA LEU A 236 13.29 34.79 27.58
C LEU A 236 12.98 36.19 28.14
N SER A 237 12.17 36.31 29.20
CA SER A 237 11.81 37.61 29.78
C SER A 237 13.01 38.35 30.38
N MET A 238 13.98 37.64 30.96
CA MET A 238 15.26 38.23 31.38
C MET A 238 16.05 38.74 30.18
N LEU A 239 16.16 37.95 29.11
CA LEU A 239 16.85 38.38 27.89
C LEU A 239 16.15 39.59 27.25
N GLU A 240 14.82 39.64 27.28
CA GLU A 240 14.02 40.78 26.82
C GLU A 240 14.27 42.04 27.68
N ALA A 241 14.33 41.89 29.01
CA ALA A 241 14.68 42.99 29.92
C ALA A 241 16.10 43.51 29.63
N MET A 242 17.08 42.61 29.54
CA MET A 242 18.45 42.99 29.16
C MET A 242 18.46 43.66 27.78
N ALA A 243 17.67 43.17 26.83
CA ALA A 243 17.54 43.74 25.49
C ALA A 243 16.92 45.15 25.48
N THR A 244 16.14 45.57 26.47
CA THR A 244 15.71 46.98 26.58
C THR A 244 16.83 47.89 27.07
N GLY A 245 17.83 47.33 27.76
CA GLY A 245 18.82 48.05 28.55
C GLY A 245 18.49 48.09 30.04
N MET A 246 17.62 47.22 30.53
CA MET A 246 17.29 47.09 31.94
C MET A 246 18.34 46.25 32.68
N PRO A 247 18.86 46.69 33.84
CA PRO A 247 19.75 45.86 34.64
C PRO A 247 19.00 44.70 35.29
N VAL A 248 19.66 43.56 35.38
CA VAL A 248 19.10 42.33 35.98
C VAL A 248 19.84 41.98 37.26
N VAL A 249 19.08 41.62 38.29
CA VAL A 249 19.56 40.88 39.45
C VAL A 249 19.06 39.44 39.32
N SER A 250 19.96 38.47 39.44
CA SER A 250 19.63 37.05 39.24
C SER A 250 20.10 36.17 40.39
N SER A 251 19.32 35.13 40.72
CA SER A 251 19.88 34.00 41.47
C SER A 251 20.98 33.32 40.66
N TRP A 252 21.96 32.73 41.34
CA TRP A 252 23.06 32.07 40.67
C TRP A 252 22.61 30.84 39.86
N ASN A 253 23.11 30.76 38.63
CA ASN A 253 22.95 29.64 37.72
C ASN A 253 24.16 29.58 36.78
N LYS A 254 24.77 28.41 36.62
CA LYS A 254 25.96 28.23 35.78
C LYS A 254 25.81 28.69 34.33
N SER A 255 24.60 28.60 33.78
CA SER A 255 24.33 28.96 32.38
C SER A 255 23.87 30.40 32.18
N SER A 256 23.77 31.20 33.26
CA SER A 256 23.35 32.59 33.16
C SER A 256 24.32 33.42 32.31
N PRO A 257 23.83 34.33 31.44
CA PRO A 257 24.68 35.23 30.68
C PRO A 257 25.26 36.38 31.54
N ILE A 258 24.80 36.51 32.79
CA ILE A 258 25.20 37.57 33.71
C ILE A 258 26.56 37.26 34.33
N GLU A 259 27.44 38.25 34.28
CA GLU A 259 28.70 38.31 34.99
C GLU A 259 28.55 39.35 36.12
N ASP A 260 28.70 38.90 37.36
CA ASP A 260 28.42 39.72 38.54
C ASP A 260 29.19 41.06 38.51
N GLY A 261 28.46 42.15 38.68
CA GLY A 261 28.99 43.52 38.69
C GLY A 261 29.37 44.09 37.33
N LYS A 262 29.25 43.33 36.23
CA LYS A 262 29.60 43.81 34.87
C LYS A 262 28.41 44.15 34.01
N ASN A 263 27.44 43.24 33.92
CA ASN A 263 26.25 43.37 33.06
C ASN A 263 24.95 43.00 33.81
N GLY A 264 25.04 42.88 35.13
CA GLY A 264 23.99 42.52 36.07
C GLY A 264 24.62 42.10 37.40
N PHE A 265 23.80 41.64 38.33
CA PHE A 265 24.27 41.03 39.58
C PHE A 265 23.78 39.60 39.69
N ILE A 266 24.66 38.68 40.10
CA ILE A 266 24.36 37.26 40.23
C ILE A 266 25.11 36.64 41.39
N SER A 267 24.42 35.94 42.29
CA SER A 267 25.03 35.35 43.49
C SER A 267 24.16 34.25 44.10
N LYS A 268 24.79 33.38 44.90
CA LYS A 268 24.10 32.45 45.80
C LYS A 268 23.64 33.13 47.09
N GLU A 269 24.23 34.28 47.43
CA GLU A 269 23.93 35.01 48.66
C GLU A 269 22.73 35.96 48.46
N LEU A 270 21.57 35.58 48.98
CA LEU A 270 20.31 36.32 48.78
C LEU A 270 20.36 37.73 49.39
N ASN A 271 21.04 37.90 50.53
CA ASN A 271 21.23 39.21 51.16
C ASN A 271 22.07 40.15 50.30
N TYR A 272 23.09 39.64 49.61
CA TYR A 272 23.86 40.44 48.67
C TYR A 272 22.98 40.92 47.51
N LEU A 273 22.17 40.02 46.92
CA LEU A 273 21.25 40.37 45.83
C LEU A 273 20.20 41.40 46.26
N ASN A 274 19.67 41.28 47.48
CA ASN A 274 18.77 42.28 48.07
C ASN A 274 19.45 43.66 48.20
N GLN A 275 20.70 43.71 48.69
CA GLN A 275 21.48 44.95 48.76
C GLN A 275 21.77 45.53 47.37
N ARG A 276 21.98 44.67 46.36
CA ARG A 276 22.17 45.13 44.98
C ARG A 276 20.88 45.69 44.38
N ILE A 277 19.71 45.14 44.72
CA ILE A 277 18.42 45.76 44.37
C ILE A 277 18.30 47.15 45.01
N ASP A 278 18.52 47.27 46.31
CA ASP A 278 18.47 48.58 47.01
C ASP A 278 19.41 49.61 46.36
N PHE A 279 20.64 49.18 46.04
CA PHE A 279 21.62 50.00 45.34
C PHE A 279 21.11 50.47 43.98
N LEU A 280 20.59 49.58 43.14
CA LEU A 280 20.10 49.93 41.79
C LEU A 280 18.85 50.82 41.84
N LEU A 281 17.96 50.61 42.81
CA LEU A 281 16.78 51.47 43.02
C LEU A 281 17.17 52.91 43.36
N LYS A 282 18.20 53.09 44.19
CA LYS A 282 18.71 54.42 44.62
C LYS A 282 19.65 55.11 43.63
N ASN A 283 20.27 54.35 42.71
CA ASN A 283 21.33 54.87 41.82
C ASN A 283 20.94 54.72 40.34
N PRO A 284 20.14 55.64 39.77
CA PRO A 284 19.59 55.52 38.42
C PRO A 284 20.64 55.52 37.31
N GLU A 285 21.73 56.27 37.48
CA GLU A 285 22.84 56.33 36.50
C GLU A 285 23.61 55.02 36.44
N GLU A 286 23.88 54.41 37.59
CA GLU A 286 24.54 53.10 37.65
C GLU A 286 23.62 51.99 37.10
N ALA A 287 22.31 52.07 37.35
CA ALA A 287 21.33 51.17 36.74
C ALA A 287 21.36 51.25 35.20
N ARG A 288 21.43 52.47 34.63
CA ARG A 288 21.52 52.67 33.19
C ARG A 288 22.84 52.12 32.62
N LYS A 289 23.97 52.43 33.26
CA LYS A 289 25.29 51.95 32.83
C LYS A 289 25.38 50.43 32.85
N LEU A 290 24.88 49.79 33.90
CA LEU A 290 24.87 48.32 34.01
C LEU A 290 23.93 47.69 32.97
N GLY A 291 22.75 48.29 32.77
CA GLY A 291 21.78 47.87 31.77
C GLY A 291 22.27 48.00 30.33
N GLU A 292 23.08 49.01 30.00
CA GLU A 292 23.74 49.13 28.69
C GLU A 292 24.70 47.95 28.42
N GLN A 293 25.45 47.51 29.44
CA GLN A 293 26.29 46.32 29.33
C GLN A 293 25.45 45.04 29.21
N ALA A 294 24.31 44.97 29.88
CA ALA A 294 23.34 43.89 29.74
C ALA A 294 22.81 43.79 28.29
N ARG A 295 22.42 44.92 27.70
CA ARG A 295 21.98 45.02 26.31
C ARG A 295 23.05 44.54 25.33
N LYS A 296 24.29 45.00 25.52
CA LYS A 296 25.43 44.57 24.71
C LYS A 296 25.65 43.06 24.83
N THR A 297 25.53 42.50 26.03
CA THR A 297 25.64 41.05 26.26
C THR A 297 24.60 40.28 25.44
N VAL A 298 23.35 40.76 25.38
CA VAL A 298 22.31 40.12 24.55
C VAL A 298 22.65 40.20 23.07
N GLN A 299 23.09 41.37 22.61
CA GLN A 299 23.50 41.58 21.21
C GLN A 299 24.65 40.64 20.79
N ASP A 300 25.61 40.42 21.69
CA ASP A 300 26.79 39.60 21.40
C ASP A 300 26.52 38.08 21.55
N LYS A 301 25.78 37.67 22.60
CA LYS A 301 25.59 36.24 22.94
C LYS A 301 24.33 35.61 22.30
N PHE A 302 23.30 36.40 22.01
CA PHE A 302 22.00 35.93 21.49
C PHE A 302 21.56 36.65 20.18
N PRO A 303 22.44 36.80 19.18
CA PRO A 303 22.10 37.53 17.96
C PRO A 303 21.06 36.78 17.12
N LEU A 304 20.02 37.49 16.68
CA LEU A 304 18.95 36.96 15.82
C LEU A 304 19.49 36.21 14.59
N ASN A 305 20.50 36.76 13.89
CA ASN A 305 21.03 36.15 12.67
C ASN A 305 21.61 34.75 12.92
N LYS A 306 22.28 34.54 14.06
CA LYS A 306 22.82 33.22 14.42
C LYS A 306 21.70 32.23 14.71
N PHE A 307 20.66 32.66 15.42
CA PHE A 307 19.47 31.85 15.68
C PHE A 307 18.82 31.40 14.37
N LEU A 308 18.61 32.32 13.41
CA LEU A 308 18.01 32.01 12.11
C LEU A 308 18.88 31.05 11.28
N GLN A 309 20.19 31.27 11.22
CA GLN A 309 21.13 30.39 10.52
C GLN A 309 21.16 28.97 11.13
N SER A 310 21.17 28.87 12.46
CA SER A 310 21.10 27.58 13.16
C SER A 310 19.81 26.84 12.83
N TRP A 311 18.66 27.53 12.82
CA TRP A 311 17.39 26.92 12.46
C TRP A 311 17.32 26.47 11.00
N GLN A 312 17.78 27.30 10.05
CA GLN A 312 17.88 26.92 8.65
C GLN A 312 18.72 25.64 8.47
N LYS A 313 19.88 25.56 9.14
CA LYS A 313 20.74 24.39 9.09
C LYS A 313 20.05 23.12 9.61
N VAL A 314 19.30 23.20 10.72
CA VAL A 314 18.60 22.02 11.27
C VAL A 314 17.43 21.61 10.39
N ILE A 315 16.70 22.57 9.82
CA ILE A 315 15.63 22.31 8.84
C ILE A 315 16.19 21.58 7.61
N GLU A 316 17.26 22.11 7.02
CA GLU A 316 17.92 21.49 5.87
C GLU A 316 18.44 20.09 6.19
N LYS A 317 19.12 19.93 7.33
CA LYS A 317 19.62 18.64 7.81
C LYS A 317 18.48 17.62 7.98
N SER A 318 17.37 18.02 8.60
CA SER A 318 16.21 17.15 8.80
C SER A 318 15.61 16.68 7.49
N ILE A 319 15.60 17.53 6.46
CA ILE A 319 15.08 17.19 5.14
C ILE A 319 16.05 16.25 4.42
N LEU A 320 17.34 16.58 4.39
CA LEU A 320 18.35 15.77 3.71
C LEU A 320 18.43 14.35 4.29
N GLU A 321 18.47 14.21 5.62
CA GLU A 321 18.47 12.88 6.26
C GLU A 321 17.18 12.10 6.00
N PHE A 322 16.03 12.79 5.92
CA PHE A 322 14.77 12.15 5.56
C PHE A 322 14.80 11.64 4.12
N LEU A 323 15.28 12.46 3.16
CA LEU A 323 15.37 12.08 1.75
C LEU A 323 16.36 10.93 1.54
N ASP A 324 17.53 10.98 2.20
CA ASP A 324 18.55 9.93 2.15
C ASP A 324 18.00 8.59 2.67
N ARG A 325 17.30 8.62 3.81
CA ARG A 325 16.66 7.43 4.39
C ARG A 325 15.53 6.86 3.53
N THR A 326 14.76 7.72 2.86
CA THR A 326 13.55 7.31 2.11
C THR A 326 13.80 7.06 0.63
N GLY A 327 14.97 7.44 0.10
CA GLY A 327 15.31 7.27 -1.32
C GLY A 327 14.57 8.20 -2.28
N ILE A 328 13.88 9.23 -1.77
CA ILE A 328 13.07 10.16 -2.58
C ILE A 328 13.97 11.11 -3.39
N ASN A 329 13.82 11.11 -4.72
CA ASN A 329 14.57 11.98 -5.63
C ASN A 329 13.78 13.25 -6.01
N LEU A 330 14.31 14.41 -5.62
CA LEU A 330 13.68 15.73 -5.86
C LEU A 330 13.86 16.30 -7.29
N GLN A 331 14.60 15.63 -8.19
CA GLN A 331 14.85 16.14 -9.56
C GLN A 331 13.77 15.75 -10.59
N GLY A 332 12.80 14.90 -10.21
CA GLY A 332 11.62 14.59 -11.03
C GLY A 332 10.44 15.52 -10.72
N LYS A 333 9.51 15.71 -11.68
CA LYS A 333 8.22 16.38 -11.39
C LYS A 333 7.57 15.68 -10.20
N THR A 334 7.23 16.49 -9.21
CA THR A 334 6.82 16.15 -7.85
C THR A 334 5.91 14.93 -7.77
N VAL A 335 6.40 13.84 -7.18
CA VAL A 335 5.56 12.82 -6.58
C VAL A 335 5.27 13.32 -5.15
N LEU A 336 4.00 13.62 -4.85
CA LEU A 336 3.55 13.85 -3.47
C LEU A 336 3.95 12.64 -2.63
N PHE A 337 4.31 12.82 -1.36
CA PHE A 337 4.58 11.73 -0.41
C PHE A 337 3.38 10.76 -0.38
N GLN A 338 3.39 9.72 -1.22
CA GLN A 338 2.17 8.97 -1.56
C GLN A 338 1.99 7.67 -0.79
N GLU A 339 2.92 7.29 0.08
CA GLU A 339 2.70 6.13 0.95
C GLU A 339 2.64 6.54 2.42
N LYS A 340 1.44 6.41 2.99
CA LYS A 340 1.24 6.36 4.44
C LYS A 340 2.12 5.25 5.01
N ILE A 341 3.15 5.61 5.79
CA ILE A 341 4.01 4.61 6.47
C ILE A 341 3.21 3.78 7.48
N ARG A 342 2.22 4.37 8.15
CA ARG A 342 1.36 3.67 9.11
C ARG A 342 -0.04 3.47 8.54
N LYS A 343 -0.53 2.24 8.61
CA LYS A 343 -1.91 1.89 8.29
C LYS A 343 -2.82 2.12 9.50
N ASN A 344 -4.04 2.56 9.24
CA ASN A 344 -5.19 2.52 10.13
C ASN A 344 -5.83 1.15 10.02
N ILE A 345 -5.78 0.36 11.09
CA ILE A 345 -6.24 -1.01 11.13
C ILE A 345 -7.43 -1.06 12.10
N LEU A 346 -8.60 -1.43 11.58
CA LEU A 346 -9.74 -1.78 12.43
C LEU A 346 -9.65 -3.28 12.72
N MET A 347 -9.26 -3.64 13.95
CA MET A 347 -8.93 -5.01 14.32
C MET A 347 -10.03 -5.63 15.18
N ASP A 348 -10.64 -6.70 14.70
CA ASP A 348 -11.81 -7.35 15.30
C ASP A 348 -11.45 -8.72 15.89
N PHE A 349 -11.67 -8.88 17.20
CA PHE A 349 -11.46 -10.15 17.91
C PHE A 349 -12.17 -10.15 19.28
N VAL A 350 -12.29 -11.33 19.91
CA VAL A 350 -12.73 -11.42 21.32
C VAL A 350 -11.55 -11.17 22.25
N SER A 351 -11.63 -10.13 23.08
CA SER A 351 -10.53 -9.75 23.97
C SER A 351 -10.37 -10.71 25.15
N TYR A 352 -9.21 -11.39 25.18
CA TYR A 352 -8.59 -12.03 26.33
C TYR A 352 -7.07 -12.16 26.04
N PRO A 353 -6.18 -12.21 27.04
CA PRO A 353 -4.76 -11.97 26.85
C PRO A 353 -3.95 -13.21 26.46
N ALA A 354 -4.56 -14.40 26.52
CA ALA A 354 -3.97 -15.65 26.09
C ALA A 354 -4.39 -16.02 24.66
N THR A 355 -4.51 -15.02 23.78
CA THR A 355 -4.89 -15.22 22.37
C THR A 355 -3.85 -14.63 21.44
N THR A 356 -3.71 -15.27 20.29
CA THR A 356 -2.88 -14.78 19.18
C THR A 356 -3.26 -13.38 18.74
N ALA A 357 -4.55 -13.02 18.80
CA ALA A 357 -5.01 -11.67 18.45
C ALA A 357 -4.39 -10.60 19.36
N HIS A 358 -4.19 -10.88 20.66
CA HIS A 358 -3.58 -9.95 21.60
C HIS A 358 -2.10 -9.71 21.27
N TYR A 359 -1.36 -10.76 20.91
CA TYR A 359 0.05 -10.61 20.51
C TYR A 359 0.20 -9.89 19.17
N LEU A 360 -0.70 -10.13 18.22
CA LEU A 360 -0.76 -9.39 16.96
C LEU A 360 -1.13 -7.93 17.17
N GLU A 361 -2.11 -7.63 18.03
CA GLU A 361 -2.49 -6.26 18.38
C GLU A 361 -1.28 -5.49 18.93
N ARG A 362 -0.56 -6.08 19.89
CA ARG A 362 0.67 -5.52 20.45
C ARG A 362 1.72 -5.27 19.35
N ALA A 363 1.89 -6.21 18.42
CA ALA A 363 2.81 -6.07 17.30
C ALA A 363 2.39 -4.92 16.35
N PHE A 364 1.12 -4.87 15.92
CA PHE A 364 0.62 -3.82 15.03
C PHE A 364 0.72 -2.44 15.68
N ARG A 365 0.41 -2.29 16.98
CA ARG A 365 0.49 -1.01 17.70
C ARG A 365 1.91 -0.42 17.76
N LYS A 366 2.98 -1.22 17.56
CA LYS A 366 4.37 -0.71 17.48
C LYS A 366 4.53 0.22 16.25
N ASN A 367 3.97 -0.17 15.11
CA ASN A 367 4.24 0.46 13.81
C ASN A 367 2.99 1.01 13.08
N HIS A 368 1.77 0.77 13.57
CA HIS A 368 0.51 1.10 12.90
C HIS A 368 -0.54 1.65 13.88
N ASN A 369 -1.59 2.29 13.35
CA ASN A 369 -2.70 2.81 14.12
C ASN A 369 -3.76 1.71 14.24
N VAL A 370 -4.06 1.25 15.45
CA VAL A 370 -5.03 0.18 15.68
C VAL A 370 -6.18 0.72 16.52
N ILE A 371 -7.40 0.56 16.02
CA ILE A 371 -8.63 0.63 16.82
C ILE A 371 -9.16 -0.80 16.90
N THR A 372 -9.38 -1.30 18.10
CA THR A 372 -9.92 -2.64 18.28
C THR A 372 -11.44 -2.63 18.42
N CYS A 373 -12.09 -3.65 17.85
CA CYS A 373 -13.50 -3.88 18.05
C CYS A 373 -13.77 -5.35 18.41
N GLY A 374 -14.92 -5.62 19.03
CA GLY A 374 -15.30 -6.98 19.41
C GLY A 374 -15.90 -7.05 20.82
N SER A 375 -16.13 -8.27 21.27
CA SER A 375 -16.60 -8.53 22.62
C SER A 375 -15.43 -8.84 23.56
N GLN A 376 -15.69 -8.78 24.86
CA GLN A 376 -14.78 -9.35 25.86
C GLN A 376 -15.23 -10.76 26.20
N ILE A 377 -14.27 -11.62 26.57
CA ILE A 377 -14.58 -12.95 27.07
C ILE A 377 -15.54 -12.86 28.27
N ASN A 378 -16.59 -13.68 28.28
CA ASN A 378 -17.60 -13.65 29.34
C ASN A 378 -17.25 -14.58 30.51
N GLU A 379 -17.90 -14.38 31.66
CA GLU A 379 -17.66 -15.18 32.88
C GLU A 379 -17.93 -16.69 32.69
N GLU A 380 -18.88 -17.05 31.80
CA GLU A 380 -19.22 -18.45 31.54
C GLU A 380 -18.08 -19.18 30.84
N VAL A 381 -17.45 -18.55 29.83
CA VAL A 381 -16.28 -19.09 29.13
C VAL A 381 -15.06 -19.10 30.05
N ILE A 382 -14.87 -18.07 30.88
CA ILE A 382 -13.81 -18.05 31.90
C ILE A 382 -13.91 -19.28 32.82
N LYS A 383 -15.12 -19.61 33.30
CA LYS A 383 -15.38 -20.80 34.11
C LYS A 383 -15.19 -22.10 33.32
N LEU A 384 -15.80 -22.19 32.13
CA LEU A 384 -15.75 -23.37 31.28
C LEU A 384 -14.30 -23.74 30.90
N TRP A 385 -13.49 -22.73 30.60
CA TRP A 385 -12.10 -22.90 30.23
C TRP A 385 -11.17 -22.86 31.45
N ASN A 386 -11.69 -22.83 32.67
CA ASN A 386 -10.94 -22.78 33.93
C ASN A 386 -9.83 -21.70 33.91
N LEU A 387 -10.17 -20.52 33.40
CA LEU A 387 -9.30 -19.36 33.31
C LEU A 387 -9.31 -18.52 34.61
N GLU A 388 -10.14 -18.89 35.60
CA GLU A 388 -10.29 -18.20 36.89
C GLU A 388 -8.98 -18.16 37.71
N ALA A 389 -8.06 -19.09 37.44
CA ALA A 389 -6.76 -19.16 38.12
C ALA A 389 -5.75 -18.12 37.60
N LEU A 390 -6.06 -17.46 36.49
CA LEU A 390 -5.16 -16.51 35.88
C LEU A 390 -5.22 -15.14 36.57
N LYS A 391 -4.08 -14.62 37.02
CA LYS A 391 -3.97 -13.28 37.61
C LYS A 391 -3.88 -12.19 36.53
N TRP A 392 -4.94 -11.98 35.75
CA TRP A 392 -4.97 -10.88 34.76
C TRP A 392 -6.35 -10.21 34.64
N GLU A 393 -6.35 -9.01 34.06
CA GLU A 393 -7.55 -8.21 33.74
C GLU A 393 -7.75 -8.10 32.23
N ALA A 394 -8.97 -8.36 31.75
CA ALA A 394 -9.30 -8.24 30.33
C ALA A 394 -9.22 -6.79 29.87
N THR A 395 -8.39 -6.51 28.87
CA THR A 395 -8.36 -5.19 28.25
C THR A 395 -9.68 -4.97 27.49
N PRO A 396 -10.41 -3.88 27.75
CA PRO A 396 -11.57 -3.50 26.94
C PRO A 396 -11.19 -3.28 25.49
N GLN A 397 -12.09 -3.65 24.57
CA GLN A 397 -11.97 -3.21 23.19
C GLN A 397 -12.25 -1.70 23.09
N ASP A 398 -11.63 -1.02 22.12
CA ASP A 398 -11.87 0.40 21.89
C ASP A 398 -13.35 0.66 21.52
N ILE A 399 -13.95 -0.25 20.74
CA ILE A 399 -15.37 -0.25 20.38
C ILE A 399 -15.99 -1.62 20.67
N TYR A 400 -17.14 -1.65 21.35
CA TYR A 400 -17.84 -2.91 21.60
C TYR A 400 -18.54 -3.41 20.34
N ARG A 401 -18.29 -4.66 19.95
CA ARG A 401 -19.04 -5.35 18.89
C ARG A 401 -19.47 -6.73 19.37
N GLY A 402 -20.77 -6.92 19.58
CA GLY A 402 -21.34 -8.24 19.81
C GLY A 402 -21.55 -8.99 18.49
N ASN A 403 -21.90 -10.29 18.55
CA ASN A 403 -22.10 -11.09 17.33
C ASN A 403 -23.24 -10.57 16.41
N ARG A 404 -24.19 -9.79 16.96
CA ARG A 404 -25.30 -9.16 16.20
C ARG A 404 -25.03 -7.71 15.80
N THR A 405 -23.93 -7.14 16.26
CA THR A 405 -23.57 -5.75 15.96
C THR A 405 -22.97 -5.70 14.56
N THR A 406 -23.49 -4.81 13.73
CA THR A 406 -23.05 -4.62 12.34
C THR A 406 -21.72 -3.87 12.29
N LEU A 407 -20.96 -4.05 11.21
CA LEU A 407 -19.75 -3.27 10.95
C LEU A 407 -20.11 -1.79 10.72
N GLN A 408 -21.27 -1.49 10.15
CA GLN A 408 -21.77 -0.11 10.00
C GLN A 408 -21.92 0.62 11.34
N GLU A 409 -22.42 -0.05 12.38
CA GLU A 409 -22.52 0.52 13.74
C GLU A 409 -21.12 0.79 14.32
N VAL A 410 -20.18 -0.14 14.17
CA VAL A 410 -18.79 0.04 14.59
C VAL A 410 -18.14 1.21 13.85
N MET A 411 -18.33 1.31 12.53
CA MET A 411 -17.80 2.40 11.70
C MET A 411 -18.33 3.78 12.13
N ALA A 412 -19.55 3.86 12.66
CA ALA A 412 -20.15 5.10 13.16
C ALA A 412 -19.55 5.59 14.49
N GLU A 413 -18.92 4.69 15.27
CA GLU A 413 -18.24 5.02 16.53
C GLU A 413 -16.75 5.39 16.32
N LEU A 414 -16.24 5.28 15.09
CA LEU A 414 -14.87 5.67 14.78
C LEU A 414 -14.67 7.19 14.94
N PRO A 415 -13.47 7.64 15.40
CA PRO A 415 -13.18 9.07 15.52
C PRO A 415 -13.36 9.82 14.19
N ASP A 416 -13.82 11.07 14.25
CA ASP A 416 -14.01 11.92 13.08
C ASP A 416 -12.77 11.97 12.16
N GLY A 417 -12.96 11.57 10.90
CA GLY A 417 -11.90 11.55 9.88
C GLY A 417 -10.98 10.33 9.95
N TRP A 418 -11.14 9.46 10.95
CA TRP A 418 -10.44 8.17 10.99
C TRP A 418 -11.14 7.19 10.05
N ARG A 419 -10.38 6.63 9.10
CA ARG A 419 -10.85 5.57 8.21
C ARG A 419 -9.85 4.42 8.22
N PRO A 420 -10.32 3.17 8.32
CA PRO A 420 -9.44 2.02 8.23
C PRO A 420 -8.90 1.87 6.81
N ASP A 421 -7.59 1.65 6.68
CA ASP A 421 -6.95 1.21 5.44
C ASP A 421 -7.33 -0.26 5.15
N PHE A 422 -7.58 -1.06 6.20
CA PHE A 422 -8.20 -2.38 6.09
C PHE A 422 -8.87 -2.81 7.40
N TYR A 423 -9.84 -3.71 7.28
CA TYR A 423 -10.47 -4.41 8.41
C TYR A 423 -9.77 -5.76 8.62
N LEU A 424 -9.31 -6.04 9.83
CA LEU A 424 -8.62 -7.28 10.19
C LEU A 424 -9.43 -8.06 11.22
N TRP A 425 -9.97 -9.20 10.83
CA TRP A 425 -10.63 -10.11 11.75
C TRP A 425 -9.69 -11.25 12.16
N VAL A 426 -9.45 -11.42 13.46
CA VAL A 426 -8.60 -12.50 13.98
C VAL A 426 -9.43 -13.52 14.72
N GLU A 427 -9.37 -14.77 14.28
CA GLU A 427 -10.14 -15.87 14.87
C GLU A 427 -9.70 -16.14 16.32
N THR A 428 -10.69 -16.38 17.17
CA THR A 428 -10.54 -16.70 18.60
C THR A 428 -11.40 -17.89 19.03
N GLY A 429 -12.24 -18.42 18.15
CA GLY A 429 -13.24 -19.45 18.38
C GLY A 429 -14.53 -18.96 19.05
N LEU A 430 -14.63 -17.66 19.35
CA LEU A 430 -15.66 -17.10 20.24
C LEU A 430 -16.59 -16.06 19.60
N SER A 431 -16.22 -15.51 18.44
CA SER A 431 -16.99 -14.47 17.73
C SER A 431 -17.36 -14.91 16.32
N ASP A 432 -18.44 -14.34 15.79
CA ASP A 432 -18.82 -14.42 14.38
C ASP A 432 -18.44 -13.12 13.65
N ILE A 433 -18.30 -13.20 12.32
CA ILE A 433 -18.05 -12.04 11.46
C ILE A 433 -19.29 -11.15 11.35
N PRO A 434 -19.16 -9.84 11.06
CA PRO A 434 -20.31 -8.95 10.88
C PRO A 434 -21.19 -9.38 9.69
N GLU A 435 -22.52 -9.36 9.86
CA GLU A 435 -23.48 -9.78 8.81
C GLU A 435 -23.45 -8.87 7.56
N ASP A 436 -23.16 -7.59 7.76
CA ASP A 436 -23.06 -6.57 6.72
C ASP A 436 -21.65 -6.44 6.12
N LEU A 437 -20.69 -7.30 6.51
CA LEU A 437 -19.28 -7.20 6.09
C LEU A 437 -19.12 -7.09 4.56
N GLY A 438 -19.93 -7.82 3.79
CA GLY A 438 -19.90 -7.80 2.32
C GLY A 438 -20.40 -6.50 1.68
N GLN A 439 -21.04 -5.61 2.44
CA GLN A 439 -21.54 -4.32 1.94
C GLN A 439 -20.47 -3.22 1.97
N HIS A 440 -19.35 -3.44 2.67
CA HIS A 440 -18.33 -2.41 2.86
C HIS A 440 -17.21 -2.51 1.81
N VAL A 441 -16.95 -1.37 1.16
CA VAL A 441 -15.91 -1.21 0.14
C VAL A 441 -14.58 -0.82 0.82
N LEU A 442 -14.00 -1.77 1.55
CA LEU A 442 -12.63 -1.69 2.05
C LEU A 442 -11.96 -3.07 1.98
N PRO A 443 -10.61 -3.14 2.02
CA PRO A 443 -9.91 -4.40 2.12
C PRO A 443 -10.26 -5.14 3.41
N LYS A 444 -10.71 -6.39 3.28
CA LYS A 444 -11.11 -7.27 4.36
C LYS A 444 -10.06 -8.37 4.51
N VAL A 445 -9.44 -8.45 5.67
CA VAL A 445 -8.38 -9.39 5.99
C VAL A 445 -8.83 -10.28 7.13
N CYS A 446 -8.57 -11.59 7.05
CA CYS A 446 -8.72 -12.46 8.20
C CYS A 446 -7.46 -13.28 8.49
N TYR A 447 -7.26 -13.60 9.77
CA TYR A 447 -6.25 -14.53 10.24
C TYR A 447 -6.90 -15.69 10.98
N LEU A 448 -6.86 -16.88 10.38
CA LEU A 448 -7.53 -18.08 10.86
C LEU A 448 -6.54 -19.04 11.53
N ILE A 449 -6.93 -19.54 12.70
CA ILE A 449 -6.10 -20.35 13.60
C ILE A 449 -6.89 -21.61 13.94
N ASP A 450 -6.20 -22.74 14.09
CA ASP A 450 -6.77 -24.07 14.34
C ASP A 450 -7.67 -24.58 13.21
N THR A 451 -7.25 -24.30 11.97
CA THR A 451 -7.97 -24.70 10.75
C THR A 451 -8.12 -26.21 10.61
N HIS A 452 -7.25 -26.98 11.25
CA HIS A 452 -7.34 -28.43 11.31
C HIS A 452 -8.51 -28.96 12.15
N ILE A 453 -9.16 -28.12 12.96
CA ILE A 453 -10.30 -28.49 13.82
C ILE A 453 -11.63 -28.15 13.12
N ASN A 454 -11.71 -26.99 12.44
CA ASN A 454 -12.96 -26.44 11.88
C ASN A 454 -12.82 -26.00 10.42
N PHE A 455 -12.24 -26.83 9.55
CA PHE A 455 -11.94 -26.45 8.16
C PHE A 455 -13.17 -25.93 7.39
N GLU A 456 -14.32 -26.61 7.49
CA GLU A 456 -15.55 -26.19 6.78
C GLU A 456 -16.04 -24.80 7.23
N ARG A 457 -16.05 -24.53 8.54
CA ARG A 457 -16.41 -23.21 9.07
C ARG A 457 -15.43 -22.14 8.62
N HIS A 458 -14.13 -22.44 8.64
CA HIS A 458 -13.11 -21.51 8.17
C HIS A 458 -13.23 -21.22 6.67
N LEU A 459 -13.64 -22.22 5.88
CA LEU A 459 -13.91 -22.03 4.46
C LEU A 459 -15.10 -21.10 4.24
N GLU A 460 -16.17 -21.20 5.04
CA GLU A 460 -17.31 -20.28 5.00
C GLU A 460 -16.90 -18.85 5.39
N ILE A 461 -16.13 -18.70 6.47
CA ILE A 461 -15.61 -17.40 6.93
C ILE A 461 -14.76 -16.77 5.83
N ALA A 462 -13.79 -17.52 5.28
CA ALA A 462 -12.83 -17.08 4.28
C ALA A 462 -13.48 -16.47 3.02
N ARG A 463 -14.69 -16.92 2.62
CA ARG A 463 -15.42 -16.37 1.46
C ARG A 463 -15.80 -14.90 1.60
N ASN A 464 -15.77 -14.35 2.81
CA ASN A 464 -16.16 -12.97 3.09
C ASN A 464 -14.96 -12.01 3.15
N PHE A 465 -13.74 -12.50 2.94
CA PHE A 465 -12.51 -11.71 3.04
C PHE A 465 -11.74 -11.70 1.73
N ASP A 466 -11.01 -10.61 1.52
CA ASP A 466 -10.17 -10.38 0.33
C ASP A 466 -8.77 -11.00 0.51
N PHE A 467 -8.31 -11.13 1.76
CA PHE A 467 -7.02 -11.70 2.13
C PHE A 467 -7.16 -12.67 3.31
N ILE A 468 -6.65 -13.89 3.15
CA ILE A 468 -6.76 -14.95 4.15
C ILE A 468 -5.37 -15.41 4.56
N PHE A 469 -5.05 -15.21 5.84
CA PHE A 469 -3.84 -15.75 6.45
C PHE A 469 -4.20 -16.98 7.29
N LEU A 470 -3.43 -18.06 7.14
CA LEU A 470 -3.62 -19.31 7.87
C LEU A 470 -2.40 -19.63 8.72
N ALA A 471 -2.61 -19.96 10.00
CA ALA A 471 -1.57 -20.50 10.87
C ALA A 471 -1.09 -21.88 10.39
N GLN A 472 -2.03 -22.74 9.96
CA GLN A 472 -1.77 -24.11 9.54
C GLN A 472 -1.46 -24.21 8.04
N LYS A 473 -0.20 -24.51 7.70
CA LYS A 473 0.27 -24.62 6.31
C LYS A 473 -0.51 -25.63 5.47
N ALA A 474 -0.79 -26.80 6.03
CA ALA A 474 -1.42 -27.92 5.32
C ALA A 474 -2.78 -27.57 4.69
N TYR A 475 -3.44 -26.50 5.14
CA TYR A 475 -4.76 -26.08 4.68
C TYR A 475 -4.74 -24.93 3.67
N VAL A 476 -3.56 -24.36 3.34
CA VAL A 476 -3.44 -23.31 2.33
C VAL A 476 -3.85 -23.82 0.95
N LEU A 477 -3.31 -24.97 0.52
CA LEU A 477 -3.65 -25.56 -0.77
C LEU A 477 -5.11 -26.03 -0.84
N PRO A 478 -5.66 -26.79 0.14
CA PRO A 478 -7.08 -27.12 0.18
C PRO A 478 -8.01 -25.91 0.11
N MET A 479 -7.71 -24.84 0.86
CA MET A 479 -8.52 -23.63 0.85
C MET A 479 -8.44 -22.88 -0.49
N SER A 480 -7.27 -22.85 -1.11
CA SER A 480 -7.09 -22.29 -2.46
C SER A 480 -7.83 -23.10 -3.53
N GLN A 481 -7.79 -24.43 -3.45
CA GLN A 481 -8.52 -25.34 -4.35
C GLN A 481 -10.04 -25.21 -4.22
N ALA A 482 -10.53 -24.75 -3.07
CA ALA A 482 -11.93 -24.44 -2.85
C ALA A 482 -12.37 -23.07 -3.41
N GLY A 483 -11.49 -22.38 -4.16
CA GLY A 483 -11.79 -21.14 -4.86
C GLY A 483 -11.57 -19.86 -4.04
N ILE A 484 -11.00 -19.96 -2.83
CA ILE A 484 -10.63 -18.77 -2.04
C ILE A 484 -9.37 -18.14 -2.63
N LYS A 485 -9.43 -16.84 -2.89
CA LYS A 485 -8.30 -16.06 -3.43
C LYS A 485 -7.41 -15.54 -2.30
N ASN A 486 -6.14 -15.24 -2.60
CA ASN A 486 -5.18 -14.66 -1.64
C ASN A 486 -5.08 -15.43 -0.31
N VAL A 487 -4.95 -16.76 -0.37
CA VAL A 487 -4.71 -17.59 0.81
C VAL A 487 -3.20 -17.75 1.03
N MET A 488 -2.73 -17.41 2.23
CA MET A 488 -1.30 -17.38 2.54
C MET A 488 -1.01 -18.08 3.86
N TRP A 489 0.12 -18.79 3.90
CA TRP A 489 0.63 -19.33 5.14
C TRP A 489 1.30 -18.22 5.95
N LEU A 490 0.82 -17.98 7.16
CA LEU A 490 1.43 -17.09 8.14
C LEU A 490 1.51 -17.87 9.47
N PRO A 491 2.65 -18.49 9.78
CA PRO A 491 2.74 -19.35 10.97
C PRO A 491 2.60 -18.54 12.26
N LEU A 492 2.28 -19.23 13.36
CA LEU A 492 2.33 -18.66 14.70
C LEU A 492 3.74 -18.14 15.05
N ALA A 493 3.83 -17.46 16.18
CA ALA A 493 5.04 -16.74 16.59
C ALA A 493 5.10 -16.57 18.11
N CYS A 494 6.19 -15.97 18.60
CA CYS A 494 6.32 -15.54 20.00
C CYS A 494 6.23 -14.01 20.15
N ASP A 495 5.89 -13.55 21.35
CA ASP A 495 6.07 -12.16 21.80
C ASP A 495 7.31 -12.13 22.69
N GLU A 496 8.35 -11.39 22.27
CA GLU A 496 9.64 -11.36 22.94
C GLU A 496 9.62 -10.79 24.37
N GLU A 497 8.62 -9.97 24.71
CA GLU A 497 8.47 -9.37 26.04
C GLU A 497 7.73 -10.32 26.98
N ILE A 498 6.75 -11.08 26.46
CA ILE A 498 5.90 -11.97 27.26
C ILE A 498 6.50 -13.38 27.38
N HIS A 499 7.01 -13.93 26.28
CA HIS A 499 7.53 -15.30 26.20
C HIS A 499 9.05 -15.37 26.39
N GLY A 500 9.70 -14.24 26.67
CA GLY A 500 11.14 -14.13 26.81
C GLY A 500 11.71 -14.95 27.98
N LYS A 501 13.00 -15.29 27.88
CA LYS A 501 13.77 -15.96 28.93
C LYS A 501 13.70 -15.19 30.26
N VAL A 502 13.36 -15.90 31.33
CA VAL A 502 13.42 -15.42 32.72
C VAL A 502 14.65 -16.02 33.39
N GLU A 503 15.47 -15.19 34.04
CA GLU A 503 16.66 -15.64 34.74
C GLU A 503 16.28 -16.37 36.04
N ILE A 504 16.27 -17.70 35.98
CA ILE A 504 15.88 -18.57 37.09
C ILE A 504 16.59 -19.93 37.01
N ASP A 505 16.88 -20.52 38.17
CA ASP A 505 17.50 -21.84 38.25
C ASP A 505 16.57 -22.91 37.68
N LYS A 506 17.16 -23.88 36.97
CA LYS A 506 16.43 -25.02 36.42
C LYS A 506 15.87 -25.89 37.55
N GLY A 507 14.56 -26.07 37.58
CA GLY A 507 13.82 -26.69 38.69
C GLY A 507 13.23 -28.09 38.40
N CYS A 508 13.13 -28.50 37.13
CA CYS A 508 12.67 -29.84 36.73
C CYS A 508 13.42 -30.32 35.47
N ASP A 509 13.37 -31.63 35.22
CA ASP A 509 14.00 -32.22 34.03
C ASP A 509 13.22 -31.89 32.76
N VAL A 510 11.90 -32.08 32.80
CA VAL A 510 11.02 -31.85 31.64
C VAL A 510 9.83 -30.98 32.04
N GLY A 511 9.61 -29.91 31.30
CA GLY A 511 8.42 -29.06 31.42
C GLY A 511 7.43 -29.31 30.30
N PHE A 512 6.14 -29.32 30.64
CA PHE A 512 5.05 -29.34 29.65
C PHE A 512 3.98 -28.31 30.02
N VAL A 513 3.51 -27.56 29.02
CA VAL A 513 2.36 -26.66 29.16
C VAL A 513 1.29 -27.00 28.13
N GLY A 514 0.11 -27.42 28.60
CA GLY A 514 -1.01 -27.75 27.73
C GLY A 514 -2.13 -28.52 28.43
N SER A 515 -3.22 -28.75 27.69
CA SER A 515 -4.34 -29.56 28.18
C SER A 515 -4.04 -31.05 28.02
N ILE A 516 -4.34 -31.84 29.05
CA ILE A 516 -4.26 -33.30 29.05
C ILE A 516 -5.67 -33.86 28.99
N SER A 517 -5.93 -34.75 28.03
CA SER A 517 -7.25 -35.38 27.91
C SER A 517 -7.57 -36.31 29.08
N ALA A 518 -8.84 -36.37 29.47
CA ALA A 518 -9.33 -37.34 30.45
C ALA A 518 -9.19 -38.78 29.90
N THR A 519 -9.43 -38.96 28.59
CA THR A 519 -9.28 -40.25 27.89
C THR A 519 -7.84 -40.44 27.38
N PRO A 520 -7.30 -41.67 27.36
CA PRO A 520 -5.97 -41.94 26.83
C PRO A 520 -5.85 -41.55 25.35
N ASP A 521 -4.99 -40.56 25.07
CA ASP A 521 -4.57 -40.14 23.73
C ASP A 521 -3.04 -40.21 23.62
N ARG A 522 -2.49 -39.97 22.41
CA ARG A 522 -1.03 -40.02 22.17
C ARG A 522 -0.27 -39.15 23.15
N ARG A 523 -0.71 -37.91 23.37
CA ARG A 523 -0.09 -36.96 24.30
C ARG A 523 0.00 -37.53 25.71
N LYS A 524 -1.11 -38.04 26.25
CA LYS A 524 -1.14 -38.62 27.61
C LYS A 524 -0.22 -39.82 27.74
N ILE A 525 -0.18 -40.69 26.73
CA ILE A 525 0.72 -41.86 26.71
C ILE A 525 2.20 -41.42 26.76
N LEU A 526 2.59 -40.39 25.99
CA LEU A 526 3.95 -39.88 25.98
C LEU A 526 4.32 -39.20 27.31
N LEU A 527 3.44 -38.37 27.88
CA LEU A 527 3.67 -37.75 29.18
C LEU A 527 3.78 -38.80 30.30
N ASP A 528 2.94 -39.84 30.30
CA ASP A 528 3.01 -40.94 31.26
C ASP A 528 4.33 -41.74 31.15
N ARG A 529 4.92 -41.81 29.94
CA ARG A 529 6.23 -42.42 29.72
C ARG A 529 7.36 -41.55 30.26
N ILE A 530 7.32 -40.25 29.99
CA ILE A 530 8.30 -39.29 30.53
C ILE A 530 8.27 -39.30 32.07
N GLN A 531 7.09 -39.20 32.68
CA GLN A 531 6.90 -39.15 34.14
C GLN A 531 7.44 -40.39 34.87
N LYS A 532 7.52 -41.55 34.21
CA LYS A 532 8.06 -42.79 34.81
C LYS A 532 9.57 -42.73 35.02
N GLN A 533 10.29 -41.91 34.26
CA GLN A 533 11.77 -41.90 34.25
C GLN A 533 12.36 -40.54 34.62
N PHE A 534 11.63 -39.44 34.41
CA PHE A 534 12.13 -38.08 34.57
C PHE A 534 11.22 -37.24 35.49
N ASP A 535 11.77 -36.20 36.09
CA ASP A 535 11.01 -35.20 36.83
C ASP A 535 10.23 -34.29 35.85
N LEU A 536 8.98 -34.68 35.59
CA LEU A 536 8.05 -33.97 34.71
C LEU A 536 7.19 -32.98 35.52
N ASP A 537 7.25 -31.70 35.16
CA ASP A 537 6.34 -30.66 35.65
C ASP A 537 5.37 -30.23 34.55
N SER A 538 4.15 -30.76 34.62
CA SER A 538 3.07 -30.53 33.66
C SER A 538 2.04 -29.56 34.23
N GLN A 539 1.91 -28.39 33.62
CA GLN A 539 1.04 -27.33 34.10
C GLN A 539 0.14 -26.78 32.99
N ARG A 540 -0.92 -26.07 33.37
CA ARG A 540 -1.70 -25.23 32.45
C ARG A 540 -1.45 -23.77 32.80
N LYS A 541 -0.43 -23.19 32.17
CA LYS A 541 0.02 -21.81 32.35
C LYS A 541 -0.07 -21.03 31.05
N PHE A 542 -0.08 -19.71 31.17
CA PHE A 542 -0.18 -18.80 30.05
C PHE A 542 0.78 -17.62 30.27
N MET A 543 1.11 -16.90 29.20
CA MET A 543 1.88 -15.66 29.26
C MET A 543 3.20 -15.78 30.06
N ASP A 544 3.45 -14.86 30.99
CA ASP A 544 4.64 -14.75 31.83
C ASP A 544 4.83 -15.97 32.74
N GLU A 545 3.76 -16.52 33.32
CA GLU A 545 3.85 -17.74 34.13
C GLU A 545 4.33 -18.94 33.30
N MET A 546 3.95 -19.01 32.02
CA MET A 546 4.40 -20.04 31.09
C MET A 546 5.85 -19.81 30.65
N ALA A 547 6.25 -18.56 30.41
CA ALA A 547 7.64 -18.21 30.13
C ALA A 547 8.57 -18.57 31.31
N GLU A 548 8.12 -18.30 32.54
CA GLU A 548 8.82 -18.69 33.76
C GLU A 548 8.90 -20.22 33.90
N HIS A 549 7.80 -20.94 33.62
CA HIS A 549 7.75 -22.40 33.64
C HIS A 549 8.74 -23.03 32.66
N TYR A 550 8.75 -22.56 31.42
CA TYR A 550 9.69 -23.04 30.42
C TYR A 550 11.12 -22.66 30.78
N SER A 551 11.37 -21.45 31.27
CA SER A 551 12.71 -21.01 31.71
C SER A 551 13.26 -21.88 32.85
N LYS A 552 12.39 -22.36 33.76
CA LYS A 552 12.72 -23.33 34.83
C LYS A 552 12.96 -24.75 34.34
N SER A 553 12.51 -25.10 33.14
CA SER A 553 12.62 -26.48 32.62
C SER A 553 13.97 -26.67 31.95
N ARG A 554 14.65 -27.81 32.18
CA ARG A 554 15.87 -28.15 31.41
C ARG A 554 15.52 -28.45 29.95
N ILE A 555 14.46 -29.23 29.75
CA ILE A 555 13.90 -29.57 28.46
C ILE A 555 12.41 -29.19 28.46
N VAL A 556 11.93 -28.56 27.40
CA VAL A 556 10.51 -28.33 27.15
C VAL A 556 10.02 -29.37 26.16
N PHE A 557 9.00 -30.13 26.55
CA PHE A 557 8.38 -31.12 25.70
C PHE A 557 7.19 -30.52 24.94
N ASN A 558 7.14 -30.74 23.63
CA ASN A 558 6.01 -30.43 22.78
C ASN A 558 5.49 -31.66 22.03
N ASN A 559 4.19 -31.65 21.74
CA ASN A 559 3.52 -32.69 20.98
C ASN A 559 2.50 -32.05 20.03
N ALA A 560 2.72 -32.19 18.72
CA ALA A 560 1.80 -31.69 17.71
C ALA A 560 0.48 -32.47 17.72
N ILE A 561 -0.63 -31.73 17.59
CA ILE A 561 -1.95 -32.31 17.31
C ILE A 561 -2.14 -32.28 15.81
N ASN A 562 -2.54 -33.39 15.18
CA ASN A 562 -2.81 -33.47 13.74
C ASN A 562 -1.68 -32.93 12.85
N ASN A 563 -0.42 -33.15 13.26
CA ASN A 563 0.77 -32.62 12.59
C ASN A 563 0.77 -31.09 12.46
N ASP A 564 0.25 -30.37 13.46
CA ASP A 564 0.24 -28.91 13.49
C ASP A 564 1.54 -28.29 14.06
N LEU A 565 1.95 -27.17 13.48
CA LEU A 565 2.97 -26.27 14.01
C LEU A 565 2.33 -25.30 15.01
N ASN A 566 2.12 -25.80 16.23
CA ASN A 566 1.43 -25.05 17.28
C ASN A 566 2.32 -23.93 17.91
N MET A 567 1.69 -23.02 18.68
CA MET A 567 2.38 -21.89 19.31
C MET A 567 3.49 -22.28 20.31
N ARG A 568 3.41 -23.48 20.93
CA ARG A 568 4.33 -23.93 21.98
C ARG A 568 5.76 -24.05 21.47
N VAL A 569 5.93 -24.33 20.17
CA VAL A 569 7.25 -24.33 19.52
C VAL A 569 7.92 -22.96 19.67
N PHE A 570 7.23 -21.89 19.31
CA PHE A 570 7.78 -20.53 19.32
C PHE A 570 7.98 -20.02 20.75
N GLU A 571 7.00 -20.25 21.63
CA GLU A 571 7.06 -19.83 23.03
C GLU A 571 8.21 -20.50 23.79
N ALA A 572 8.39 -21.81 23.61
CA ALA A 572 9.45 -22.57 24.25
C ALA A 572 10.84 -22.10 23.80
N LEU A 573 11.04 -21.94 22.49
CA LEU A 573 12.30 -21.43 21.95
C LEU A 573 12.60 -20.02 22.47
N CYS A 574 11.59 -19.15 22.58
CA CYS A 574 11.75 -17.78 23.06
C CYS A 574 12.21 -17.72 24.54
N SER A 575 11.71 -18.66 25.35
CA SER A 575 12.07 -18.79 26.77
C SER A 575 13.51 -19.26 27.01
N GLY A 576 14.19 -19.79 25.98
CA GLY A 576 15.60 -20.17 26.04
C GLY A 576 15.88 -21.52 26.72
N SER A 577 14.91 -22.43 26.72
CA SER A 577 15.10 -23.83 27.09
C SER A 577 15.12 -24.72 25.85
N LEU A 578 15.78 -25.88 25.93
CA LEU A 578 15.81 -26.81 24.79
C LEU A 578 14.39 -27.32 24.53
N LEU A 579 13.91 -27.14 23.30
CA LEU A 579 12.65 -27.71 22.83
C LEU A 579 12.88 -29.11 22.24
N VAL A 580 12.14 -30.09 22.74
CA VAL A 580 12.01 -31.45 22.18
C VAL A 580 10.57 -31.61 21.65
N THR A 581 10.42 -31.81 20.35
CA THR A 581 9.14 -31.86 19.64
C THR A 581 9.07 -33.02 18.66
N ASP A 582 7.89 -33.44 18.22
CA ASP A 582 7.75 -34.41 17.13
C ASP A 582 7.95 -33.75 15.76
N SER A 583 8.09 -34.56 14.70
CA SER A 583 8.43 -34.10 13.35
C SER A 583 7.33 -33.29 12.65
N ALA A 584 6.07 -33.45 13.08
CA ALA A 584 4.88 -32.80 12.53
C ALA A 584 4.92 -32.63 10.99
N PRO A 585 4.89 -33.72 10.20
CA PRO A 585 5.11 -33.65 8.76
C PRO A 585 4.10 -32.75 8.04
N GLY A 586 4.59 -31.89 7.13
CA GLY A 586 3.76 -30.96 6.35
C GLY A 586 3.29 -29.70 7.10
N SER A 587 3.66 -29.56 8.38
CA SER A 587 3.32 -28.39 9.22
C SER A 587 4.09 -27.12 8.87
N GLY A 588 5.25 -27.27 8.23
CA GLY A 588 6.25 -26.21 8.04
C GLY A 588 7.34 -26.18 9.11
N LEU A 589 7.31 -27.04 10.14
CA LEU A 589 8.34 -27.09 11.19
C LEU A 589 9.76 -27.19 10.62
N ALA A 590 9.99 -28.13 9.70
CA ALA A 590 11.30 -28.36 9.06
C ALA A 590 11.72 -27.25 8.07
N GLU A 591 10.78 -26.36 7.69
CA GLU A 591 11.10 -25.19 6.86
C GLU A 591 11.58 -24.00 7.69
N LEU A 592 11.16 -23.93 8.97
CA LEU A 592 11.53 -22.85 9.88
C LEU A 592 12.71 -23.23 10.78
N PHE A 593 12.80 -24.50 11.18
CA PHE A 593 13.78 -24.93 12.18
C PHE A 593 14.55 -26.17 11.72
N THR A 594 15.84 -26.21 12.08
CA THR A 594 16.74 -27.33 11.75
C THR A 594 16.93 -28.21 12.99
N ASP A 595 16.69 -29.52 12.82
CA ASP A 595 16.87 -30.53 13.88
C ASP A 595 18.32 -30.54 14.39
N LYS A 596 18.50 -30.68 15.71
CA LYS A 596 19.78 -30.65 16.46
C LYS A 596 20.58 -29.36 16.33
N GLN A 597 20.00 -28.34 15.72
CA GLN A 597 20.54 -27.00 15.64
C GLN A 597 19.66 -26.02 16.41
N HIS A 598 18.37 -25.95 16.11
CA HIS A 598 17.42 -25.01 16.74
C HIS A 598 16.53 -25.69 17.78
N LEU A 599 16.18 -26.95 17.54
CA LEU A 599 15.34 -27.79 18.39
C LEU A 599 15.73 -29.25 18.18
N VAL A 600 15.14 -30.17 18.93
CA VAL A 600 15.35 -31.62 18.77
C VAL A 600 14.04 -32.30 18.39
N ILE A 601 14.09 -33.11 17.34
CA ILE A 601 12.98 -33.96 16.89
C ILE A 601 13.10 -35.35 17.50
N TYR A 602 12.02 -35.84 18.13
CA TYR A 602 11.93 -37.22 18.63
C TYR A 602 11.04 -38.10 17.76
N GLU A 603 11.29 -39.40 17.83
CA GLU A 603 10.36 -40.46 17.42
C GLU A 603 9.75 -41.11 18.67
N ASP A 604 8.52 -41.60 18.57
CA ASP A 604 7.82 -42.11 19.76
C ASP A 604 8.61 -43.25 20.43
N GLU A 605 9.35 -44.07 19.69
CA GLU A 605 10.13 -45.19 20.22
C GLU A 605 11.38 -44.77 20.99
N ASN A 606 11.95 -43.60 20.72
CA ASN A 606 13.24 -43.16 21.27
C ASN A 606 13.16 -41.90 22.17
N LEU A 607 11.95 -41.49 22.54
CA LEU A 607 11.70 -40.28 23.33
C LEU A 607 12.49 -40.26 24.64
N GLU A 608 12.49 -41.35 25.42
CA GLU A 608 13.19 -41.41 26.70
C GLU A 608 14.71 -41.38 26.52
N GLU A 609 15.25 -42.06 25.50
CA GLU A 609 16.68 -42.03 25.17
C GLU A 609 17.12 -40.62 24.75
N THR A 610 16.27 -39.93 23.98
CA THR A 610 16.50 -38.56 23.53
C THR A 610 16.54 -37.59 24.71
N ILE A 611 15.57 -37.69 25.64
CA ILE A 611 15.53 -36.85 26.84
C ILE A 611 16.76 -37.13 27.72
N LEU A 612 17.10 -38.40 27.95
CA LEU A 612 18.25 -38.78 28.76
C LEU A 612 19.57 -38.22 28.20
N HIS A 613 19.78 -38.35 26.88
CA HIS A 613 20.96 -37.80 26.20
C HIS A 613 21.15 -36.31 26.48
N TYR A 614 20.10 -35.49 26.31
CA TYR A 614 20.21 -34.04 26.50
C TYR A 614 20.20 -33.59 27.97
N LEU A 615 19.74 -34.43 28.90
CA LEU A 615 19.95 -34.20 30.34
C LEU A 615 21.41 -34.45 30.73
N GLU A 616 22.06 -35.47 30.18
CA GLU A 616 23.47 -35.82 30.43
C GLU A 616 24.46 -34.90 29.71
N ASN A 617 24.07 -34.30 28.58
CA ASN A 617 24.94 -33.45 27.74
C ASN A 617 24.54 -31.96 27.81
N GLU A 618 24.76 -31.33 28.96
CA GLU A 618 24.39 -29.93 29.23
C GLU A 618 24.93 -28.93 28.19
N THR A 619 26.23 -29.00 27.84
CA THR A 619 26.81 -28.05 26.88
C THR A 619 26.16 -28.13 25.50
N GLU A 620 25.78 -29.32 25.05
CA GLU A 620 25.08 -29.51 23.78
C GLU A 620 23.65 -28.97 23.87
N ARG A 621 22.94 -29.28 24.97
CA ARG A 621 21.57 -28.81 25.23
C ARG A 621 21.49 -27.29 25.22
N GLU A 622 22.33 -26.61 25.99
CA GLU A 622 22.31 -25.14 26.10
C GLU A 622 22.69 -24.48 24.76
N ARG A 623 23.64 -25.07 24.01
CA ARG A 623 24.00 -24.57 22.67
C ARG A 623 22.80 -24.60 21.72
N ILE A 624 22.05 -25.70 21.68
CA ILE A 624 20.87 -25.84 20.80
C ILE A 624 19.76 -24.89 21.26
N ALA A 625 19.52 -24.78 22.58
CA ALA A 625 18.53 -23.87 23.14
C ALA A 625 18.83 -22.40 22.78
N ASP A 626 20.10 -21.98 22.91
CA ASP A 626 20.53 -20.62 22.57
C ASP A 626 20.42 -20.32 21.06
N GLU A 627 20.73 -21.30 20.21
CA GLU A 627 20.58 -21.15 18.76
C GLU A 627 19.11 -21.07 18.34
N GLY A 628 18.27 -21.95 18.90
CA GLY A 628 16.83 -21.92 18.68
C GLY A 628 16.18 -20.61 19.13
N ARG A 629 16.61 -20.09 20.29
CA ARG A 629 16.19 -18.78 20.77
C ARG A 629 16.64 -17.65 19.84
N ARG A 630 17.86 -17.73 19.32
CA ARG A 630 18.36 -16.72 18.37
C ARG A 630 17.54 -16.71 17.09
N GLU A 631 17.24 -17.89 16.54
CA GLU A 631 16.45 -18.01 15.31
C GLU A 631 15.02 -17.49 15.52
N VAL A 632 14.35 -17.86 16.61
CA VAL A 632 12.97 -17.43 16.86
C VAL A 632 12.87 -15.91 17.05
N LEU A 633 13.81 -15.30 17.77
CA LEU A 633 13.85 -13.84 17.97
C LEU A 633 14.23 -13.08 16.70
N ALA A 634 15.04 -13.68 15.82
CA ALA A 634 15.47 -13.05 14.60
C ALA A 634 14.43 -13.09 13.47
N ARG A 635 13.48 -14.04 13.47
CA ARG A 635 12.60 -14.29 12.31
C ARG A 635 11.16 -14.70 12.63
N HIS A 636 10.83 -15.02 13.89
CA HIS A 636 9.57 -15.69 14.24
C HIS A 636 8.85 -15.06 15.44
N THR A 637 8.92 -13.72 15.54
CA THR A 637 8.09 -12.93 16.47
C THR A 637 6.81 -12.43 15.81
N TYR A 638 5.80 -12.05 16.60
CA TYR A 638 4.59 -11.43 16.06
C TYR A 638 4.83 -10.10 15.36
N GLY A 639 5.92 -9.39 15.70
CA GLY A 639 6.40 -8.24 14.93
C GLY A 639 6.69 -8.61 13.46
N HIS A 640 7.43 -9.71 13.25
CA HIS A 640 7.69 -10.22 11.90
C HIS A 640 6.40 -10.63 11.19
N ARG A 641 5.42 -11.21 11.89
CA ARG A 641 4.13 -11.60 11.29
C ARG A 641 3.30 -10.39 10.88
N ALA A 642 3.25 -9.35 11.71
CA ALA A 642 2.61 -8.09 11.38
C ALA A 642 3.27 -7.45 10.16
N ASP A 643 4.60 -7.40 10.11
CA ASP A 643 5.35 -6.85 8.98
C ASP A 643 5.10 -7.65 7.69
N SER A 644 5.11 -9.00 7.74
CA SER A 644 4.79 -9.83 6.57
C SER A 644 3.35 -9.63 6.09
N MET A 645 2.39 -9.50 7.02
CA MET A 645 1.00 -9.20 6.67
C MET A 645 0.90 -7.86 5.95
N ILE A 646 1.54 -6.82 6.46
CA ILE A 646 1.53 -5.48 5.85
C ILE A 646 2.26 -5.47 4.50
N GLN A 647 3.37 -6.20 4.35
CA GLN A 647 4.07 -6.32 3.07
C GLN A 647 3.19 -6.96 1.99
N VAL A 648 2.51 -8.06 2.34
CA VAL A 648 1.54 -8.70 1.45
C VAL A 648 0.42 -7.74 1.09
N LEU A 649 -0.16 -7.07 2.08
CA LEU A 649 -1.26 -6.14 1.87
C LEU A 649 -0.81 -4.93 1.06
N ASN A 650 0.39 -4.39 1.27
CA ASN A 650 0.90 -3.28 0.45
C ASN A 650 1.17 -3.70 -0.99
N ALA A 651 1.76 -4.87 -1.20
CA ALA A 651 1.94 -5.41 -2.54
C ALA A 651 0.58 -5.55 -3.22
N LYS A 652 -0.37 -6.26 -2.59
CA LYS A 652 -1.63 -6.63 -3.23
C LYS A 652 -2.75 -5.57 -3.18
N ILE A 653 -2.71 -4.63 -2.24
CA ILE A 653 -3.64 -3.48 -2.15
C ILE A 653 -3.08 -2.28 -2.91
N GLY A 654 -1.76 -2.11 -2.95
CA GLY A 654 -1.10 -1.21 -3.90
C GLY A 654 -1.40 -1.61 -5.34
N GLU A 655 -1.40 -2.91 -5.60
CA GLU A 655 -1.99 -3.51 -6.80
C GLU A 655 -3.51 -3.24 -6.87
N SER A 656 -4.31 -3.44 -5.81
CA SER A 656 -5.79 -3.25 -5.89
C SER A 656 -6.31 -1.81 -6.05
N LEU A 657 -5.48 -0.79 -5.85
CA LEU A 657 -5.82 0.61 -6.17
C LEU A 657 -5.33 1.02 -7.57
N GLU A 658 -4.54 0.19 -8.25
CA GLU A 658 -4.02 0.47 -9.60
C GLU A 658 -4.13 -0.69 -10.62
N GLU A 659 -4.74 -1.85 -10.29
CA GLU A 659 -4.71 -3.02 -11.17
C GLU A 659 -6.07 -3.47 -11.70
N ASP A 660 -6.34 -2.94 -12.88
CA ASP A 660 -6.62 -3.74 -14.08
C ASP A 660 -5.69 -4.98 -14.15
N PRO A 661 -6.19 -6.19 -14.46
CA PRO A 661 -5.44 -7.43 -14.30
C PRO A 661 -4.39 -7.62 -15.41
N ALA A 662 -3.21 -7.00 -15.26
CA ALA A 662 -2.05 -7.22 -16.11
C ALA A 662 -0.71 -6.77 -15.47
N SER A 663 -0.23 -7.43 -14.40
CA SER A 663 1.06 -7.04 -13.79
C SER A 663 2.00 -8.17 -13.37
N MET A 664 1.91 -9.36 -13.96
CA MET A 664 2.99 -10.36 -13.80
C MET A 664 4.22 -10.10 -14.69
N ASN A 665 4.29 -8.97 -15.41
CA ASN A 665 5.30 -8.74 -16.46
C ASN A 665 6.16 -7.49 -16.30
N ASP A 666 6.33 -6.90 -15.11
CA ASP A 666 7.16 -5.69 -14.99
C ASP A 666 8.67 -5.99 -15.10
N LYS A 667 9.13 -6.10 -16.36
CA LYS A 667 10.53 -6.06 -16.78
C LYS A 667 11.10 -4.67 -16.48
N SER A 668 12.42 -4.57 -16.27
CA SER A 668 13.08 -3.29 -15.94
C SER A 668 12.75 -2.19 -16.97
N PRO A 669 12.71 -0.89 -16.60
CA PRO A 669 12.42 0.19 -17.54
C PRO A 669 13.29 0.19 -18.81
N SER A 670 14.55 -0.25 -18.70
CA SER A 670 15.47 -0.39 -19.83
C SER A 670 15.07 -1.47 -20.83
N TYR A 671 14.27 -2.46 -20.44
CA TYR A 671 13.77 -3.50 -21.35
C TYR A 671 12.83 -2.90 -22.40
N TYR A 672 11.93 -2.00 -21.98
CA TYR A 672 10.93 -1.37 -22.84
C TYR A 672 11.51 -0.28 -23.76
N GLU A 673 12.77 0.13 -23.54
CA GLU A 673 13.47 1.17 -24.30
C GLU A 673 14.42 0.61 -25.38
N ASN A 674 14.58 -0.72 -25.49
CA ASN A 674 15.51 -1.35 -26.42
C ASN A 674 14.98 -1.38 -27.86
N VAL A 675 15.82 -1.01 -28.82
CA VAL A 675 15.51 -1.08 -30.26
C VAL A 675 15.93 -2.44 -30.83
N ARG A 676 15.02 -3.17 -31.48
CA ARG A 676 15.27 -4.45 -32.16
C ARG A 676 15.95 -4.29 -33.52
N ASN A 677 17.19 -3.78 -33.48
CA ASN A 677 18.02 -3.55 -34.67
C ASN A 677 18.31 -4.81 -35.47
N ASP A 678 18.20 -6.00 -34.85
CA ASP A 678 18.34 -7.30 -35.47
C ASP A 678 17.15 -7.67 -36.38
N LEU A 679 15.93 -7.17 -36.11
CA LEU A 679 14.73 -7.47 -36.89
C LEU A 679 14.46 -6.46 -38.01
N ILE A 680 14.93 -5.21 -37.86
CA ILE A 680 14.73 -4.15 -38.86
C ILE A 680 15.17 -4.57 -40.28
N PRO A 681 16.32 -5.22 -40.50
CA PRO A 681 16.75 -5.66 -41.83
C PRO A 681 15.83 -6.70 -42.49
N LEU A 682 15.02 -7.43 -41.70
CA LEU A 682 14.10 -8.46 -42.17
C LEU A 682 12.78 -7.87 -42.69
N ILE A 683 12.45 -6.64 -42.29
CA ILE A 683 11.26 -5.93 -42.75
C ILE A 683 11.48 -5.44 -44.18
N PRO A 684 10.59 -5.78 -45.15
CA PRO A 684 10.76 -5.41 -46.55
C PRO A 684 11.08 -3.92 -46.74
N ASN A 685 12.10 -3.59 -47.55
CA ASN A 685 12.53 -2.20 -47.79
C ASN A 685 11.43 -1.28 -48.34
N GLY A 686 10.43 -1.85 -49.02
CA GLY A 686 9.28 -1.14 -49.55
C GLY A 686 8.07 -1.07 -48.62
N ALA A 687 8.12 -1.65 -47.41
CA ALA A 687 7.02 -1.62 -46.46
C ALA A 687 6.76 -0.19 -45.98
N LYS A 688 5.52 0.28 -46.14
CA LYS A 688 5.09 1.63 -45.75
C LYS A 688 4.07 1.62 -44.62
N CYS A 689 3.37 0.53 -44.40
CA CYS A 689 2.43 0.36 -43.30
C CYS A 689 2.89 -0.86 -42.48
N ILE A 690 3.35 -0.62 -41.26
CA ILE A 690 3.91 -1.67 -40.39
C ILE A 690 3.11 -1.71 -39.09
N LEU A 691 2.77 -2.92 -38.62
CA LEU A 691 2.16 -3.14 -37.32
C LEU A 691 3.17 -3.87 -36.43
N GLU A 692 3.44 -3.34 -35.24
CA GLU A 692 4.24 -3.99 -34.22
C GLU A 692 3.34 -4.48 -33.08
N VAL A 693 3.24 -5.80 -32.92
CA VAL A 693 2.51 -6.42 -31.81
C VAL A 693 3.48 -6.60 -30.65
N GLY A 694 3.11 -6.14 -29.46
CA GLY A 694 4.02 -6.02 -28.30
C GLY A 694 5.04 -4.91 -28.50
N CYS A 695 4.59 -3.70 -28.86
CA CYS A 695 5.49 -2.61 -29.29
C CYS A 695 6.27 -1.92 -28.15
N ALA A 696 6.05 -2.31 -26.88
CA ALA A 696 6.69 -1.70 -25.71
C ALA A 696 6.54 -0.17 -25.72
N ALA A 697 7.60 0.59 -25.46
CA ALA A 697 7.58 2.06 -25.55
C ALA A 697 7.68 2.59 -27.00
N GLY A 698 7.63 1.72 -28.02
CA GLY A 698 7.59 2.08 -29.44
C GLY A 698 8.96 2.40 -30.07
N MET A 699 10.07 2.00 -29.44
CA MET A 699 11.42 2.38 -29.89
C MET A 699 11.82 1.74 -31.24
N THR A 700 11.48 0.47 -31.47
CA THR A 700 11.70 -0.21 -32.77
C THR A 700 10.87 0.45 -33.87
N GLY A 701 9.58 0.69 -33.61
CA GLY A 701 8.72 1.41 -34.54
C GLY A 701 9.19 2.85 -34.83
N GLN A 702 9.74 3.56 -33.84
CA GLN A 702 10.35 4.90 -34.05
C GLN A 702 11.53 4.85 -35.03
N GLU A 703 12.39 3.83 -34.94
CA GLU A 703 13.49 3.64 -35.89
C GLU A 703 12.96 3.33 -37.29
N LEU A 704 11.91 2.50 -37.39
CA LEU A 704 11.26 2.15 -38.67
C LEU A 704 10.62 3.37 -39.34
N LYS A 705 10.11 4.33 -38.58
CA LYS A 705 9.57 5.61 -39.11
C LYS A 705 10.62 6.48 -39.82
N LYS A 706 11.92 6.23 -39.61
CA LYS A 706 12.98 6.91 -40.39
C LYS A 706 12.99 6.47 -41.86
N ARG A 707 12.34 5.34 -42.21
CA ARG A 707 12.10 4.97 -43.61
C ARG A 707 11.09 5.96 -44.21
N PHE A 708 11.45 6.56 -45.33
CA PHE A 708 10.69 7.67 -45.92
C PHE A 708 9.23 7.27 -46.22
N GLY A 709 8.29 7.85 -45.46
CA GLY A 709 6.85 7.64 -45.62
C GLY A 709 6.29 6.36 -45.00
N ALA A 710 6.96 5.81 -43.97
CA ALA A 710 6.43 4.68 -43.20
C ALA A 710 5.46 5.14 -42.10
N PHE A 711 4.26 4.55 -42.09
CA PHE A 711 3.28 4.54 -41.02
C PHE A 711 3.52 3.31 -40.14
N VAL A 712 3.71 3.51 -38.84
CA VAL A 712 3.94 2.43 -37.89
C VAL A 712 2.89 2.48 -36.79
N ALA A 713 2.11 1.41 -36.68
CA ALA A 713 1.14 1.19 -35.63
C ALA A 713 1.64 0.20 -34.59
N GLY A 714 1.19 0.34 -33.34
CA GLY A 714 1.52 -0.54 -32.22
C GLY A 714 0.30 -1.21 -31.60
N ILE A 715 0.48 -2.42 -31.07
CA ILE A 715 -0.43 -3.04 -30.11
C ILE A 715 0.37 -3.34 -28.85
N GLU A 716 -0.08 -2.86 -27.70
CA GLU A 716 0.64 -3.05 -26.44
C GLU A 716 -0.33 -3.35 -25.29
N LEU A 717 -0.02 -4.41 -24.54
CA LEU A 717 -0.83 -4.86 -23.41
C LEU A 717 -0.62 -3.94 -22.19
N ASN A 718 0.62 -3.53 -21.93
CA ASN A 718 0.96 -2.70 -20.77
C ASN A 718 0.56 -1.24 -20.99
N ILE A 719 -0.29 -0.70 -20.10
CA ILE A 719 -0.85 0.65 -20.24
C ILE A 719 0.22 1.76 -20.23
N LYS A 720 1.27 1.61 -19.40
CA LYS A 720 2.36 2.59 -19.28
C LYS A 720 3.22 2.59 -20.55
N ALA A 721 3.59 1.41 -21.05
CA ALA A 721 4.34 1.26 -22.29
C ALA A 721 3.53 1.75 -23.51
N ALA A 722 2.25 1.40 -23.60
CA ALA A 722 1.34 1.87 -24.65
C ALA A 722 1.24 3.42 -24.67
N ALA A 723 1.14 4.05 -23.49
CA ALA A 723 1.11 5.50 -23.38
C ALA A 723 2.42 6.17 -23.86
N LEU A 724 3.57 5.54 -23.62
CA LEU A 724 4.85 6.00 -24.15
C LEU A 724 4.94 5.80 -25.66
N ALA A 725 4.54 4.64 -26.17
CA ALA A 725 4.50 4.34 -27.61
C ALA A 725 3.62 5.31 -28.39
N LYS A 726 2.49 5.77 -27.82
CA LYS A 726 1.62 6.79 -28.42
C LYS A 726 2.35 8.11 -28.73
N ASN A 727 3.45 8.41 -28.06
CA ASN A 727 4.23 9.63 -28.32
C ASN A 727 5.16 9.51 -29.53
N VAL A 728 5.47 8.28 -29.97
CA VAL A 728 6.50 8.03 -31.01
C VAL A 728 5.95 7.31 -32.25
N LEU A 729 4.93 6.48 -32.11
CA LEU A 729 4.27 5.75 -33.19
C LEU A 729 3.11 6.58 -33.80
N ASP A 730 2.60 6.14 -34.95
CA ASP A 730 1.52 6.85 -35.65
C ASP A 730 0.13 6.47 -35.14
N ASP A 731 -0.02 5.25 -34.61
CA ASP A 731 -1.22 4.77 -33.94
C ASP A 731 -0.84 3.69 -32.91
N VAL A 732 -1.54 3.61 -31.78
CA VAL A 732 -1.29 2.57 -30.77
C VAL A 732 -2.60 2.14 -30.13
N VAL A 733 -2.87 0.84 -30.26
CA VAL A 733 -4.00 0.18 -29.62
C VAL A 733 -3.52 -0.46 -28.33
N GLN A 734 -4.05 0.02 -27.21
CA GLN A 734 -3.81 -0.63 -25.92
C GLN A 734 -4.71 -1.88 -25.81
N GLY A 735 -4.13 -3.02 -25.47
CA GLY A 735 -4.86 -4.20 -25.06
C GLY A 735 -4.25 -5.53 -25.48
N ASP A 736 -4.86 -6.61 -24.98
CA ASP A 736 -4.47 -7.99 -25.24
C ASP A 736 -4.82 -8.43 -26.67
N ILE A 737 -3.81 -8.72 -27.51
CA ILE A 737 -3.97 -9.17 -28.90
C ILE A 737 -4.92 -10.37 -29.04
N GLU A 738 -5.03 -11.24 -28.03
CA GLU A 738 -5.92 -12.40 -28.07
C GLU A 738 -7.39 -11.99 -27.86
N LYS A 739 -7.65 -10.94 -27.08
CA LYS A 739 -9.00 -10.53 -26.67
C LYS A 739 -9.57 -9.36 -27.47
N ILE A 740 -8.74 -8.38 -27.82
CA ILE A 740 -9.22 -7.15 -28.45
C ILE A 740 -9.66 -7.37 -29.90
N ASP A 741 -10.66 -6.60 -30.30
CA ASP A 741 -11.01 -6.40 -31.70
C ASP A 741 -10.07 -5.37 -32.32
N LEU A 742 -9.38 -5.75 -33.39
CA LEU A 742 -8.38 -4.89 -34.01
C LEU A 742 -9.06 -3.83 -34.89
N PRO A 743 -8.87 -2.53 -34.62
CA PRO A 743 -9.57 -1.42 -35.30
C PRO A 743 -9.01 -1.14 -36.71
N TYR A 744 -8.33 -2.11 -37.30
CA TYR A 744 -7.70 -2.00 -38.61
C TYR A 744 -8.49 -2.75 -39.67
N SER A 745 -8.65 -2.11 -40.83
CA SER A 745 -9.30 -2.71 -41.99
C SER A 745 -8.47 -3.85 -42.61
N ASN A 746 -9.12 -4.76 -43.32
CA ASN A 746 -8.43 -5.87 -43.97
C ASN A 746 -7.42 -5.35 -45.01
N GLY A 747 -6.23 -5.94 -45.07
CA GLY A 747 -5.16 -5.51 -45.97
C GLY A 747 -4.57 -4.13 -45.66
N SER A 748 -4.51 -3.72 -44.39
CA SER A 748 -3.94 -2.42 -44.00
C SER A 748 -2.41 -2.40 -43.96
N PHE A 749 -1.74 -3.52 -43.66
CA PHE A 749 -0.30 -3.55 -43.38
C PHE A 749 0.51 -4.30 -44.44
N ASP A 750 1.67 -3.75 -44.78
CA ASP A 750 2.69 -4.40 -45.62
C ASP A 750 3.50 -5.41 -44.81
N CYS A 751 3.69 -5.16 -43.51
CA CYS A 751 4.43 -6.03 -42.60
C CYS A 751 3.83 -6.01 -41.19
N ILE A 752 3.83 -7.16 -40.52
CA ILE A 752 3.45 -7.28 -39.10
C ILE A 752 4.62 -7.91 -38.34
N LEU A 753 5.01 -7.30 -37.22
CA LEU A 753 6.16 -7.67 -36.40
C LEU A 753 5.72 -8.29 -35.06
N PHE A 754 6.29 -9.44 -34.71
CA PHE A 754 6.20 -10.07 -33.39
C PHE A 754 7.61 -10.23 -32.82
N ALA A 755 8.04 -9.28 -31.99
CA ALA A 755 9.39 -9.28 -31.41
C ALA A 755 9.38 -9.93 -30.02
N ASP A 756 9.61 -11.24 -29.96
CA ASP A 756 9.58 -12.03 -28.72
C ASP A 756 8.22 -11.89 -28.00
N VAL A 757 7.15 -12.24 -28.71
CA VAL A 757 5.75 -12.09 -28.24
C VAL A 757 5.00 -13.43 -28.23
N LEU A 758 5.21 -14.28 -29.23
CA LEU A 758 4.40 -15.48 -29.45
C LEU A 758 4.53 -16.51 -28.31
N GLU A 759 5.67 -16.49 -27.62
CA GLU A 759 5.98 -17.30 -26.44
C GLU A 759 5.30 -16.83 -25.17
N HIS A 760 4.86 -15.57 -25.11
CA HIS A 760 4.10 -15.00 -24.00
C HIS A 760 2.58 -15.18 -24.17
N LEU A 761 2.11 -15.63 -25.34
CA LEU A 761 0.68 -15.81 -25.63
C LEU A 761 0.16 -17.15 -25.13
N VAL A 762 -1.09 -17.16 -24.66
CA VAL A 762 -1.82 -18.37 -24.31
C VAL A 762 -2.10 -19.18 -25.59
N ASN A 763 -2.54 -18.50 -26.66
CA ASN A 763 -2.82 -19.11 -27.96
C ASN A 763 -2.20 -18.31 -29.13
N PRO A 764 -0.87 -18.48 -29.38
CA PRO A 764 -0.17 -17.78 -30.46
C PRO A 764 -0.71 -18.11 -31.87
N LEU A 765 -1.31 -19.29 -32.06
CA LEU A 765 -1.96 -19.66 -33.32
C LEU A 765 -3.14 -18.71 -33.61
N SER A 766 -3.99 -18.47 -32.62
CA SER A 766 -5.13 -17.55 -32.75
C SER A 766 -4.69 -16.13 -33.12
N ALA A 767 -3.63 -15.63 -32.47
CA ALA A 767 -3.08 -14.31 -32.76
C ALA A 767 -2.55 -14.20 -34.20
N LEU A 768 -1.78 -15.19 -34.67
CA LEU A 768 -1.27 -15.23 -36.04
C LEU A 768 -2.39 -15.33 -37.09
N VAL A 769 -3.45 -16.08 -36.81
CA VAL A 769 -4.66 -16.16 -37.65
C VAL A 769 -5.40 -14.82 -37.67
N LYS A 770 -5.60 -14.20 -36.50
CA LYS A 770 -6.30 -12.92 -36.34
C LYS A 770 -5.63 -11.80 -37.15
N VAL A 771 -4.30 -11.69 -37.11
CA VAL A 771 -3.58 -10.63 -37.84
C VAL A 771 -3.42 -10.91 -39.33
N ARG A 772 -3.65 -12.15 -39.80
CA ARG A 772 -3.51 -12.53 -41.20
C ARG A 772 -4.38 -11.68 -42.13
N ARG A 773 -5.62 -11.39 -41.72
CA ARG A 773 -6.56 -10.56 -42.50
C ARG A 773 -6.05 -9.13 -42.71
N LEU A 774 -5.15 -8.66 -41.86
CA LEU A 774 -4.62 -7.30 -41.90
C LEU A 774 -3.47 -7.14 -42.90
N LEU A 775 -2.87 -8.24 -43.36
CA LEU A 775 -1.79 -8.20 -44.34
C LEU A 775 -2.31 -7.92 -45.75
N LYS A 776 -1.64 -7.01 -46.46
CA LYS A 776 -1.84 -6.80 -47.89
C LYS A 776 -1.45 -8.03 -48.68
N LYS A 777 -1.90 -8.09 -49.94
CA LYS A 777 -1.43 -9.09 -50.89
C LYS A 777 0.10 -8.97 -51.06
N GLY A 778 0.82 -10.02 -50.68
CA GLY A 778 2.28 -10.05 -50.66
C GLY A 778 2.93 -9.45 -49.41
N GLY A 779 2.14 -9.10 -48.38
CA GLY A 779 2.63 -8.68 -47.07
C GLY A 779 3.22 -9.85 -46.26
N THR A 780 4.05 -9.51 -45.28
CA THR A 780 4.82 -10.50 -44.51
C THR A 780 4.64 -10.36 -43.00
N VAL A 781 4.75 -11.47 -42.28
CA VAL A 781 5.01 -11.50 -40.83
C VAL A 781 6.51 -11.65 -40.61
N VAL A 782 7.05 -10.83 -39.72
CA VAL A 782 8.40 -11.00 -39.17
C VAL A 782 8.24 -11.37 -37.70
N ALA A 783 8.86 -12.47 -37.26
CA ALA A 783 8.79 -12.90 -35.86
C ALA A 783 10.16 -13.29 -35.32
N SER A 784 10.42 -12.99 -34.04
CA SER A 784 11.57 -13.49 -33.27
C SER A 784 11.04 -14.47 -32.24
N ILE A 785 11.59 -15.70 -32.21
CA ILE A 785 11.10 -16.76 -31.33
C ILE A 785 12.28 -17.52 -30.69
N PRO A 786 12.36 -17.57 -29.35
CA PRO A 786 13.37 -18.32 -28.62
C PRO A 786 13.34 -19.83 -28.90
N ASN A 787 14.51 -20.47 -28.91
CA ASN A 787 14.67 -21.90 -29.17
C ASN A 787 14.98 -22.69 -27.90
N VAL A 788 14.01 -23.43 -27.36
CA VAL A 788 14.23 -24.26 -26.15
C VAL A 788 15.20 -25.42 -26.37
N GLN A 789 15.49 -25.78 -27.63
CA GLN A 789 16.52 -26.77 -27.97
C GLN A 789 17.95 -26.24 -27.75
N PHE A 790 18.13 -24.97 -27.42
CA PHE A 790 19.44 -24.37 -27.21
C PHE A 790 20.29 -25.14 -26.19
N HIS A 791 21.56 -25.38 -26.52
CA HIS A 791 22.46 -26.28 -25.78
C HIS A 791 22.63 -25.86 -24.32
N GLY A 792 22.62 -24.57 -24.01
CA GLY A 792 22.65 -24.06 -22.64
C GLY A 792 21.43 -24.47 -21.81
N VAL A 793 20.24 -24.53 -22.41
CA VAL A 793 19.00 -24.99 -21.76
C VAL A 793 19.06 -26.50 -21.53
N ILE A 794 19.48 -27.26 -22.56
CA ILE A 794 19.59 -28.72 -22.49
C ILE A 794 20.63 -29.15 -21.44
N HIS A 795 21.77 -28.47 -21.38
CA HIS A 795 22.80 -28.73 -20.37
C HIS A 795 22.26 -28.50 -18.95
N LYS A 796 21.58 -27.35 -18.71
CA LYS A 796 20.97 -27.05 -17.42
C LYS A 796 19.91 -28.10 -17.04
N LEU A 797 19.06 -28.50 -17.99
CA LEU A 797 18.04 -29.54 -17.80
C LEU A 797 18.67 -30.90 -17.38
N ILE A 798 19.73 -31.34 -18.06
CA ILE A 798 20.42 -32.60 -17.75
C ILE A 798 21.00 -32.60 -16.34
N GLU A 799 21.49 -31.44 -15.88
CA GLU A 799 22.00 -31.25 -14.53
C GLU A 799 20.87 -31.02 -13.48
N GLY A 800 19.60 -31.15 -13.87
CA GLY A 800 18.43 -31.01 -12.99
C GLY A 800 17.98 -29.57 -12.75
N ASN A 801 18.53 -28.60 -13.50
CA ASN A 801 18.26 -27.18 -13.33
C ASN A 801 17.30 -26.69 -14.43
N TRP A 802 15.99 -26.65 -14.13
CA TRP A 802 14.99 -25.95 -14.96
C TRP A 802 14.57 -24.66 -14.27
N THR A 803 15.53 -23.75 -14.14
CA THR A 803 15.38 -22.50 -13.39
C THR A 803 14.87 -21.41 -14.33
N TYR A 804 13.70 -20.86 -14.02
CA TYR A 804 13.19 -19.69 -14.72
C TYR A 804 14.05 -18.46 -14.38
N GLU A 805 14.27 -17.62 -15.38
CA GLU A 805 15.09 -16.40 -15.30
C GLU A 805 14.23 -15.17 -15.64
N LYS A 806 14.74 -13.97 -15.37
CA LYS A 806 14.01 -12.73 -15.65
C LYS A 806 14.01 -12.32 -17.13
N GLU A 807 14.90 -12.93 -17.91
CA GLU A 807 15.06 -12.71 -19.35
C GLU A 807 15.69 -13.96 -20.00
N GLY A 808 15.59 -14.10 -21.32
CA GLY A 808 16.19 -15.19 -22.07
C GLY A 808 15.21 -16.33 -22.38
N ILE A 809 15.71 -17.51 -22.75
CA ILE A 809 14.86 -18.61 -23.26
C ILE A 809 13.92 -19.16 -22.18
N LEU A 810 14.37 -19.22 -20.92
CA LEU A 810 13.58 -19.63 -19.76
C LEU A 810 13.03 -18.43 -18.97
N ASP A 811 12.70 -17.33 -19.67
CA ASP A 811 12.01 -16.19 -19.07
C ASP A 811 10.75 -16.67 -18.33
N GLU A 812 10.59 -16.25 -17.08
CA GLU A 812 9.48 -16.63 -16.20
C GLU A 812 8.10 -16.27 -16.75
N THR A 813 8.05 -15.34 -17.71
CA THR A 813 6.83 -14.88 -18.38
C THR A 813 6.51 -15.67 -19.67
N HIS A 814 7.35 -16.63 -20.09
CA HIS A 814 7.05 -17.51 -21.24
C HIS A 814 5.98 -18.55 -20.88
N LEU A 815 4.87 -18.55 -21.61
CA LEU A 815 3.79 -19.54 -21.51
C LEU A 815 3.98 -20.71 -22.49
N ARG A 816 4.83 -20.54 -23.51
CA ARG A 816 5.09 -21.51 -24.57
C ARG A 816 6.59 -21.60 -24.87
N PHE A 817 7.06 -22.82 -25.10
CA PHE A 817 8.46 -23.09 -25.50
C PHE A 817 8.49 -23.70 -26.89
N PHE A 818 9.33 -23.17 -27.76
CA PHE A 818 9.38 -23.58 -29.16
C PHE A 818 10.69 -24.26 -29.53
N THR A 819 10.58 -25.29 -30.39
CA THR A 819 11.68 -25.79 -31.20
C THR A 819 11.46 -25.39 -32.65
N TYR A 820 12.49 -25.47 -33.49
CA TYR A 820 12.36 -25.15 -34.93
C TYR A 820 11.15 -25.84 -35.60
N LYS A 821 10.91 -27.12 -35.30
CA LYS A 821 9.80 -27.88 -35.89
C LYS A 821 8.42 -27.35 -35.45
N GLU A 822 8.29 -26.98 -34.17
CA GLU A 822 7.03 -26.42 -33.66
C GLU A 822 6.79 -25.00 -34.19
N ILE A 823 7.84 -24.22 -34.46
CA ILE A 823 7.72 -22.92 -35.16
C ILE A 823 7.17 -23.14 -36.57
N VAL A 824 7.77 -24.04 -37.36
CA VAL A 824 7.31 -24.35 -38.72
C VAL A 824 5.84 -24.80 -38.71
N LYS A 825 5.49 -25.66 -37.75
CA LYS A 825 4.12 -26.15 -37.57
C LYS A 825 3.15 -25.02 -37.20
N LEU A 826 3.50 -24.15 -36.27
CA LEU A 826 2.68 -23.00 -35.85
C LEU A 826 2.34 -22.09 -37.04
N PHE A 827 3.35 -21.68 -37.83
CA PHE A 827 3.14 -20.82 -38.99
C PHE A 827 2.33 -21.52 -40.09
N SER A 828 2.63 -22.79 -40.38
CA SER A 828 1.87 -23.57 -41.35
C SER A 828 0.40 -23.71 -40.94
N GLN A 829 0.12 -23.96 -39.67
CA GLN A 829 -1.26 -24.07 -39.14
C GLN A 829 -1.99 -22.73 -39.17
N ALA A 830 -1.27 -21.62 -38.97
CA ALA A 830 -1.81 -20.27 -39.12
C ALA A 830 -2.04 -19.87 -40.60
N GLY A 831 -1.66 -20.71 -41.56
CA GLY A 831 -1.81 -20.49 -43.00
C GLY A 831 -0.74 -19.58 -43.60
N TYR A 832 0.48 -19.65 -43.07
CA TYR A 832 1.64 -18.95 -43.60
C TYR A 832 2.67 -19.94 -44.16
N SER A 833 3.34 -19.54 -45.24
CA SER A 833 4.53 -20.18 -45.75
C SER A 833 5.76 -19.38 -45.30
N ILE A 834 6.65 -20.03 -44.55
CA ILE A 834 7.92 -19.44 -44.14
C ILE A 834 8.81 -19.25 -45.38
N GLN A 835 9.11 -18.00 -45.69
CA GLN A 835 9.95 -17.61 -46.82
C GLN A 835 11.44 -17.66 -46.47
N ALA A 836 11.78 -17.28 -45.24
CA ALA A 836 13.15 -17.31 -44.75
C ALA A 836 13.19 -17.51 -43.24
N VAL A 837 14.29 -18.12 -42.80
CA VAL A 837 14.65 -18.30 -41.39
C VAL A 837 16.05 -17.76 -41.21
N VAL A 838 16.22 -16.81 -40.32
CA VAL A 838 17.53 -16.32 -39.88
C VAL A 838 17.81 -16.92 -38.49
N GLU A 839 18.97 -17.57 -38.38
CA GLU A 839 19.39 -18.29 -37.19
C GLU A 839 20.37 -17.43 -36.39
N VAL A 840 20.01 -17.05 -35.16
CA VAL A 840 20.93 -16.33 -34.27
C VAL A 840 21.78 -17.36 -33.55
N LEU A 841 23.01 -17.55 -34.05
CA LEU A 841 23.93 -18.57 -33.57
C LEU A 841 24.74 -18.10 -32.35
N ASP A 842 24.96 -19.03 -31.42
CA ASP A 842 25.96 -18.88 -30.36
C ASP A 842 27.37 -18.89 -30.99
N PRO A 843 28.24 -17.92 -30.66
CA PRO A 843 29.62 -17.86 -31.13
C PRO A 843 30.42 -19.17 -30.93
N GLN A 844 30.06 -19.99 -29.94
CA GLN A 844 30.68 -21.30 -29.70
C GLN A 844 30.50 -22.30 -30.83
N TYR A 845 29.51 -22.10 -31.71
CA TYR A 845 29.30 -22.96 -32.88
C TYR A 845 30.48 -22.93 -33.85
N GLU A 846 31.20 -21.80 -33.98
CA GLU A 846 32.35 -21.68 -34.89
C GLU A 846 33.42 -22.73 -34.55
N ASN A 847 33.70 -22.91 -33.26
CA ASN A 847 34.63 -23.91 -32.76
C ASN A 847 34.15 -25.35 -33.04
N TYR A 848 32.84 -25.59 -32.98
CA TYR A 848 32.24 -26.90 -33.21
C TYR A 848 32.18 -27.28 -34.71
N SER A 849 31.87 -26.31 -35.57
CA SER A 849 31.70 -26.51 -37.02
C SER A 849 33.00 -26.93 -37.73
N SER A 850 34.16 -26.53 -37.20
CA SER A 850 35.47 -26.81 -37.78
C SER A 850 35.90 -28.29 -37.75
N ILE A 851 35.20 -29.14 -36.97
CA ILE A 851 35.61 -30.53 -36.69
C ILE A 851 34.65 -31.57 -37.30
N ASN A 852 33.57 -31.16 -37.98
CA ASN A 852 32.47 -32.05 -38.44
C ASN A 852 32.06 -33.12 -37.41
N PRO A 853 31.73 -32.72 -36.17
CA PRO A 853 31.29 -33.66 -35.14
C PRO A 853 29.95 -34.30 -35.54
N THR A 854 29.74 -35.55 -35.16
CA THR A 854 28.44 -36.25 -35.22
C THR A 854 27.86 -36.49 -33.83
N VAL A 855 28.51 -35.91 -32.81
CA VAL A 855 28.22 -36.13 -31.39
C VAL A 855 28.19 -34.79 -30.66
N LEU A 856 27.15 -34.57 -29.86
CA LEU A 856 27.05 -33.48 -28.90
C LEU A 856 27.19 -34.01 -27.47
N ASN A 857 28.02 -33.34 -26.66
CA ASN A 857 28.30 -33.75 -25.29
C ASN A 857 27.80 -32.67 -24.31
N PHE A 858 26.98 -33.10 -23.34
CA PHE A 858 26.42 -32.31 -22.26
C PHE A 858 26.91 -32.82 -20.89
N GLY A 859 28.21 -33.06 -20.77
CA GLY A 859 28.84 -33.58 -19.56
C GLY A 859 28.59 -35.08 -19.36
N ARG A 860 27.52 -35.43 -18.64
CA ARG A 860 27.16 -36.82 -18.31
C ARG A 860 26.32 -37.52 -19.39
N THR A 861 25.83 -36.76 -20.36
CA THR A 861 24.99 -37.26 -21.46
C THR A 861 25.60 -36.87 -22.81
N GLN A 862 25.47 -37.76 -23.79
CA GLN A 862 25.90 -37.51 -25.17
C GLN A 862 24.80 -37.88 -26.14
N ILE A 863 24.60 -37.05 -27.17
CA ILE A 863 23.71 -37.33 -28.30
C ILE A 863 24.61 -37.66 -29.49
N LYS A 864 24.44 -38.84 -30.08
CA LYS A 864 25.27 -39.34 -31.20
C LYS A 864 24.47 -39.40 -32.49
N ASP A 865 25.19 -39.63 -33.58
CA ASP A 865 24.64 -39.82 -34.93
C ASP A 865 23.83 -38.63 -35.44
N LEU A 866 24.20 -37.42 -34.97
CA LEU A 866 23.59 -36.18 -35.42
C LEU A 866 24.22 -35.72 -36.73
N THR A 867 23.36 -35.25 -37.63
CA THR A 867 23.80 -34.51 -38.82
C THR A 867 24.36 -33.13 -38.43
N PRO A 868 25.23 -32.51 -39.26
CA PRO A 868 25.73 -31.16 -39.01
C PRO A 868 24.62 -30.12 -38.77
N GLU A 869 23.52 -30.21 -39.52
CA GLU A 869 22.33 -29.39 -39.37
C GLU A 869 21.61 -29.61 -38.02
N GLU A 870 21.50 -30.85 -37.56
CA GLU A 870 20.91 -31.12 -36.25
C GLU A 870 21.77 -30.58 -35.12
N ILE A 871 23.09 -30.68 -35.23
CA ILE A 871 24.01 -30.07 -34.26
C ILE A 871 23.85 -28.55 -34.26
N LYS A 872 23.81 -27.93 -35.44
CA LYS A 872 23.65 -26.48 -35.57
C LYS A 872 22.43 -25.97 -34.81
N ARG A 873 21.29 -26.69 -34.86
CA ARG A 873 20.05 -26.31 -34.16
C ARG A 873 20.20 -26.21 -32.64
N PHE A 874 21.11 -26.95 -32.01
CA PHE A 874 21.41 -26.81 -30.59
C PHE A 874 22.20 -25.53 -30.28
N PHE A 875 22.86 -24.90 -31.26
CA PHE A 875 23.56 -23.63 -31.08
C PHE A 875 22.76 -22.41 -31.55
N VAL A 876 21.55 -22.61 -32.06
CA VAL A 876 20.66 -21.48 -32.38
C VAL A 876 19.97 -21.03 -31.10
N PHE A 877 20.22 -19.78 -30.69
CA PHE A 877 19.59 -19.17 -29.52
C PHE A 877 18.12 -18.81 -29.79
N GLN A 878 17.86 -18.20 -30.95
CA GLN A 878 16.51 -17.83 -31.41
C GLN A 878 16.42 -17.90 -32.93
N TYR A 879 15.21 -18.13 -33.44
CA TYR A 879 14.91 -18.10 -34.87
C TYR A 879 14.14 -16.83 -35.20
N GLN A 880 14.60 -16.11 -36.22
CA GLN A 880 13.88 -14.98 -36.81
C GLN A 880 13.22 -15.45 -38.10
N ILE A 881 11.90 -15.34 -38.18
CA ILE A 881 11.07 -15.89 -39.24
C ILE A 881 10.54 -14.77 -40.12
N ILE A 882 10.62 -14.95 -41.44
CA ILE A 882 9.87 -14.16 -42.42
C ILE A 882 8.86 -15.12 -43.06
N ALA A 883 7.57 -14.82 -42.94
CA ALA A 883 6.51 -15.66 -43.47
C ALA A 883 5.48 -14.84 -44.24
N SER A 884 4.90 -15.42 -45.29
CA SER A 884 3.84 -14.81 -46.09
C SER A 884 2.59 -15.68 -46.07
N PRO A 885 1.37 -15.10 -46.12
CA PRO A 885 0.14 -15.89 -46.23
C PRO A 885 0.18 -16.83 -47.45
N ILE A 886 -0.28 -18.07 -47.28
CA ILE A 886 -0.43 -19.03 -48.38
C ILE A 886 -1.62 -18.58 -49.24
N ASN A 887 -1.41 -18.40 -50.55
CA ASN A 887 -2.51 -18.23 -51.50
C ASN A 887 -3.13 -19.61 -51.73
N ILE A 888 -4.17 -19.93 -50.98
CA ILE A 888 -4.80 -21.24 -51.07
C ILE A 888 -5.67 -21.29 -52.33
N ASN A 889 -5.25 -22.05 -53.35
CA ASN A 889 -6.15 -22.57 -54.36
C ASN A 889 -6.78 -23.86 -53.83
N LYS A 890 -8.09 -24.04 -54.08
CA LYS A 890 -8.95 -25.12 -53.56
C LYS A 890 -8.42 -26.56 -53.71
N ASN A 891 -7.44 -26.80 -54.58
CA ASN A 891 -6.92 -28.14 -54.88
C ASN A 891 -5.68 -28.53 -54.08
N GLU A 892 -4.93 -27.59 -53.49
CA GLU A 892 -3.75 -27.88 -52.63
C GLU A 892 -4.13 -28.10 -51.16
N VAL A 893 -5.37 -27.71 -50.83
CA VAL A 893 -6.06 -27.98 -49.56
C VAL A 893 -6.02 -29.48 -49.32
N ASP A 894 -6.57 -30.28 -50.23
CA ASP A 894 -6.74 -31.74 -50.07
C ASP A 894 -5.42 -32.52 -49.82
N GLU A 895 -4.27 -32.09 -50.35
CA GLU A 895 -2.98 -32.76 -50.14
C GLU A 895 -2.36 -32.43 -48.76
N MET A 896 -2.66 -31.27 -48.16
CA MET A 896 -2.23 -30.95 -46.80
C MET A 896 -3.02 -31.71 -45.71
N PHE A 897 -4.22 -32.22 -46.01
CA PHE A 897 -5.09 -32.91 -45.04
C PHE A 897 -4.74 -34.38 -44.81
N GLU A 898 -3.84 -34.98 -45.59
CA GLU A 898 -3.38 -36.35 -45.28
C GLU A 898 -2.49 -36.41 -44.03
N HIS A 899 -1.95 -35.28 -43.56
CA HIS A 899 -0.99 -35.23 -42.45
C HIS A 899 -1.45 -34.39 -41.24
N GLY A 900 -2.63 -33.76 -41.30
CA GLY A 900 -3.20 -32.93 -40.22
C GLY A 900 -4.49 -33.52 -39.66
N GLY A 901 -4.52 -33.79 -38.36
CA GLY A 901 -5.64 -34.46 -37.68
C GLY A 901 -7.00 -33.74 -37.77
N THR A 902 -8.08 -34.49 -37.56
CA THR A 902 -9.50 -34.09 -37.63
C THR A 902 -9.84 -32.75 -36.94
N GLU A 903 -9.14 -32.38 -35.87
CA GLU A 903 -9.29 -31.09 -35.18
C GLU A 903 -8.93 -29.89 -36.04
N VAL A 904 -7.85 -29.97 -36.84
CA VAL A 904 -7.38 -28.86 -37.69
C VAL A 904 -8.39 -28.54 -38.79
N LYS A 905 -9.07 -29.55 -39.30
CA LYS A 905 -10.15 -29.40 -40.28
C LYS A 905 -11.37 -28.69 -39.67
N ILE A 906 -11.72 -29.01 -38.42
CA ILE A 906 -12.83 -28.36 -37.71
C ILE A 906 -12.52 -26.88 -37.47
N ASP A 907 -11.31 -26.54 -37.02
CA ASP A 907 -10.93 -25.16 -36.72
C ASP A 907 -10.92 -24.27 -37.96
N HIS A 908 -10.43 -24.79 -39.10
CA HIS A 908 -10.48 -24.07 -40.37
C HIS A 908 -11.92 -23.82 -40.82
N LEU A 909 -12.77 -24.86 -40.79
CA LEU A 909 -14.17 -24.72 -41.17
C LEU A 909 -14.91 -23.75 -40.23
N LEU A 910 -14.60 -23.73 -38.93
CA LEU A 910 -15.18 -22.80 -37.96
C LEU A 910 -14.83 -21.35 -38.29
N LEU A 911 -13.59 -21.09 -38.68
CA LEU A 911 -13.12 -19.77 -39.09
C LEU A 911 -13.83 -19.30 -40.37
N GLU A 912 -13.84 -20.14 -41.41
CA GLU A 912 -14.50 -19.83 -42.69
C GLU A 912 -16.01 -19.58 -42.48
N ALA A 913 -16.67 -20.41 -41.67
CA ALA A 913 -18.09 -20.25 -41.36
C ALA A 913 -18.38 -18.93 -40.63
N SER A 914 -17.49 -18.49 -39.74
CA SER A 914 -17.63 -17.22 -39.02
C SER A 914 -17.46 -16.02 -39.96
N GLU A 915 -16.46 -16.05 -40.84
CA GLU A 915 -16.22 -14.98 -41.84
C GLU A 915 -17.43 -14.83 -42.78
N VAL A 916 -18.00 -15.95 -43.24
CA VAL A 916 -19.19 -15.96 -44.11
C VAL A 916 -20.45 -15.49 -43.37
N LEU A 917 -20.58 -15.80 -42.08
CA LEU A 917 -21.68 -15.30 -41.26
C LEU A 917 -21.62 -13.77 -41.07
N GLU A 918 -20.42 -13.22 -40.98
CA GLU A 918 -20.19 -11.77 -40.92
C GLU A 918 -20.48 -11.08 -42.27
N SER A 919 -20.13 -11.71 -43.39
CA SER A 919 -20.45 -11.20 -44.74
C SER A 919 -21.94 -11.26 -45.07
N GLY A 920 -22.73 -12.00 -44.28
CA GLY A 920 -24.20 -12.07 -44.39
C GLY A 920 -24.73 -13.21 -45.25
N ASP A 921 -23.87 -14.08 -45.78
CA ASP A 921 -24.26 -15.23 -46.63
C ASP A 921 -24.67 -16.44 -45.78
N LEU A 922 -25.84 -16.31 -45.14
CA LEU A 922 -26.32 -17.26 -44.11
C LEU A 922 -26.44 -18.71 -44.58
N GLU A 923 -26.79 -18.96 -45.85
CA GLU A 923 -26.90 -20.33 -46.39
C GLU A 923 -25.55 -21.02 -46.55
N ILE A 924 -24.49 -20.27 -46.84
CA ILE A 924 -23.13 -20.81 -46.99
C ILE A 924 -22.55 -21.08 -45.60
N ALA A 925 -22.73 -20.15 -44.65
CA ALA A 925 -22.33 -20.36 -43.26
C ALA A 925 -22.98 -21.61 -42.65
N LEU A 926 -24.30 -21.81 -42.88
CA LEU A 926 -25.00 -23.01 -42.43
C LEU A 926 -24.45 -24.31 -43.03
N LYS A 927 -24.03 -24.31 -44.31
CA LYS A 927 -23.41 -25.50 -44.93
C LYS A 927 -22.07 -25.82 -44.30
N LEU A 928 -21.23 -24.81 -44.04
CA LEU A 928 -19.94 -24.99 -43.39
C LEU A 928 -20.10 -25.50 -41.95
N TYR A 929 -21.05 -24.95 -41.19
CA TYR A 929 -21.38 -25.48 -39.87
C TYR A 929 -21.95 -26.91 -39.90
N ASP A 930 -22.78 -27.25 -40.89
CA ASP A 930 -23.28 -28.62 -41.09
C ASP A 930 -22.15 -29.62 -41.40
N GLU A 931 -21.14 -29.21 -42.16
CA GLU A 931 -19.92 -30.02 -42.37
C GLU A 931 -19.15 -30.25 -41.07
N ILE A 932 -19.05 -29.25 -40.20
CA ILE A 932 -18.42 -29.40 -38.87
C ILE A 932 -19.23 -30.36 -38.00
N VAL A 933 -20.55 -30.21 -37.95
CA VAL A 933 -21.43 -31.06 -37.13
C VAL A 933 -21.47 -32.51 -37.66
N LYS A 934 -21.23 -32.75 -38.95
CA LYS A 934 -21.03 -34.11 -39.49
C LYS A 934 -19.74 -34.77 -38.98
N ILE A 935 -18.69 -33.99 -38.76
CA ILE A 935 -17.39 -34.47 -38.27
C ILE A 935 -17.40 -34.58 -36.74
N SER A 936 -17.94 -33.57 -36.05
CA SER A 936 -18.07 -33.47 -34.60
C SER A 936 -19.49 -33.00 -34.24
N PRO A 937 -20.43 -33.94 -34.05
CA PRO A 937 -21.85 -33.64 -33.81
C PRO A 937 -22.15 -32.78 -32.59
N ASP A 938 -21.21 -32.74 -31.64
CA ASP A 938 -21.33 -32.06 -30.36
C ASP A 938 -20.49 -30.76 -30.27
N ASN A 939 -19.93 -30.28 -31.39
CA ASN A 939 -19.12 -29.06 -31.39
C ASN A 939 -19.96 -27.82 -31.05
N ALA A 940 -19.76 -27.28 -29.84
CA ALA A 940 -20.57 -26.17 -29.32
C ALA A 940 -20.46 -24.90 -30.17
N LYS A 941 -19.25 -24.56 -30.67
CA LYS A 941 -19.04 -23.37 -31.51
C LYS A 941 -19.85 -23.43 -32.81
N ALA A 942 -19.86 -24.59 -33.47
CA ALA A 942 -20.65 -24.79 -34.69
C ALA A 942 -22.16 -24.75 -34.39
N LEU A 943 -22.60 -25.38 -33.30
CA LEU A 943 -24.00 -25.35 -32.87
C LEU A 943 -24.47 -23.91 -32.55
N ILE A 944 -23.66 -23.11 -31.86
CA ILE A 944 -23.94 -21.69 -31.59
C ILE A 944 -24.04 -20.90 -32.90
N GLY A 945 -23.07 -21.05 -33.80
CA GLY A 945 -23.07 -20.37 -35.11
C GLY A 945 -24.27 -20.74 -35.98
N MET A 946 -24.71 -22.01 -35.97
CA MET A 946 -25.97 -22.42 -36.60
C MET A 946 -27.18 -21.75 -35.95
N GLY A 947 -27.20 -21.66 -34.62
CA GLY A 947 -28.25 -20.96 -33.87
C GLY A 947 -28.39 -19.49 -34.28
N ASP A 948 -27.26 -18.78 -34.39
CA ASP A 948 -27.22 -17.39 -34.86
C ASP A 948 -27.71 -17.24 -36.30
N CYS A 949 -27.31 -18.16 -37.19
CA CYS A 949 -27.81 -18.18 -38.57
C CYS A 949 -29.33 -18.38 -38.61
N TYR A 950 -29.85 -19.34 -37.85
CA TYR A 950 -31.29 -19.60 -37.79
C TYR A 950 -32.09 -18.45 -37.17
N MET A 951 -31.53 -17.74 -36.20
CA MET A 951 -32.12 -16.49 -35.68
C MET A 951 -32.23 -15.42 -36.77
N LYS A 952 -31.16 -15.17 -37.53
CA LYS A 952 -31.15 -14.21 -38.64
C LYS A 952 -32.10 -14.62 -39.78
N LEU A 953 -32.27 -15.91 -40.02
CA LEU A 953 -33.24 -16.48 -40.98
C LEU A 953 -34.68 -16.54 -40.46
N GLN A 954 -34.95 -16.05 -39.24
CA GLN A 954 -36.28 -16.07 -38.60
C GLN A 954 -36.84 -17.51 -38.41
N LEU A 955 -35.96 -18.45 -38.06
CA LEU A 955 -36.30 -19.85 -37.76
C LEU A 955 -36.00 -20.19 -36.28
N PRO A 956 -36.76 -19.61 -35.33
CA PRO A 956 -36.42 -19.64 -33.89
C PRO A 956 -36.43 -21.05 -33.26
N ASP A 957 -37.24 -21.99 -33.77
CA ASP A 957 -37.30 -23.35 -33.21
C ASP A 957 -36.06 -24.18 -33.56
N LYS A 958 -35.47 -23.93 -34.74
CA LYS A 958 -34.18 -24.54 -35.11
C LYS A 958 -33.04 -23.93 -34.29
N ALA A 959 -33.08 -22.61 -34.07
CA ALA A 959 -32.12 -21.92 -33.23
C ALA A 959 -32.16 -22.45 -31.78
N GLU A 960 -33.35 -22.66 -31.22
CA GLU A 960 -33.52 -23.21 -29.87
C GLU A 960 -32.86 -24.58 -29.74
N THR A 961 -33.09 -25.47 -30.72
CA THR A 961 -32.49 -26.80 -30.74
C THR A 961 -30.96 -26.74 -30.77
N CYS A 962 -30.39 -25.80 -31.52
CA CYS A 962 -28.96 -25.61 -31.63
C CYS A 962 -28.35 -25.07 -30.32
N PHE A 963 -28.94 -24.02 -29.74
CA PHE A 963 -28.44 -23.44 -28.49
C PHE A 963 -28.62 -24.39 -27.29
N ASP A 964 -29.75 -25.09 -27.18
CA ASP A 964 -29.96 -26.06 -26.10
C ASP A 964 -28.92 -27.19 -26.15
N LYS A 965 -28.60 -27.70 -27.36
CA LYS A 965 -27.53 -28.68 -27.53
C LYS A 965 -26.16 -28.11 -27.14
N ALA A 966 -25.84 -26.88 -27.56
CA ALA A 966 -24.58 -26.24 -27.20
C ALA A 966 -24.45 -26.07 -25.67
N CYS A 967 -25.49 -25.58 -25.01
CA CYS A 967 -25.54 -25.37 -23.55
C CYS A 967 -25.51 -26.68 -22.75
N ILE A 968 -26.05 -27.79 -23.29
CA ILE A 968 -25.94 -29.11 -22.66
C ILE A 968 -24.52 -29.67 -22.77
N LYS A 969 -23.86 -29.46 -23.91
CA LYS A 969 -22.52 -30.01 -24.18
C LYS A 969 -21.41 -29.23 -23.52
N GLU A 970 -21.51 -27.91 -23.53
CA GLU A 970 -20.59 -27.03 -22.82
C GLU A 970 -21.39 -26.09 -21.90
N PRO A 971 -21.77 -26.56 -20.69
CA PRO A 971 -22.53 -25.77 -19.74
C PRO A 971 -21.84 -24.49 -19.28
N ASN A 972 -20.52 -24.39 -19.49
CA ASN A 972 -19.74 -23.22 -19.09
C ASN A 972 -19.49 -22.25 -20.27
N ASN A 973 -20.09 -22.48 -21.44
CA ASN A 973 -19.92 -21.64 -22.62
C ASN A 973 -20.87 -20.44 -22.59
N SER A 974 -20.34 -19.26 -22.26
CA SER A 974 -21.12 -18.02 -22.13
C SER A 974 -21.85 -17.63 -23.42
N ARG A 975 -21.23 -17.82 -24.60
CA ARG A 975 -21.85 -17.50 -25.91
C ARG A 975 -23.10 -18.35 -26.19
N GLY A 976 -23.12 -19.60 -25.76
CA GLY A 976 -24.30 -20.47 -25.86
C GLY A 976 -25.47 -19.92 -25.03
N TRP A 977 -25.20 -19.58 -23.76
CA TRP A 977 -26.21 -19.01 -22.86
C TRP A 977 -26.68 -17.62 -23.31
N LEU A 978 -25.78 -16.79 -23.85
CA LEU A 978 -26.13 -15.50 -24.45
C LEU A 978 -27.10 -15.68 -25.64
N GLY A 979 -26.80 -16.60 -26.56
CA GLY A 979 -27.66 -16.93 -27.70
C GLY A 979 -29.04 -17.42 -27.28
N SER A 980 -29.11 -18.33 -26.29
CA SER A 980 -30.37 -18.77 -25.69
C SER A 980 -31.16 -17.62 -25.05
N GLY A 981 -30.48 -16.70 -24.35
CA GLY A 981 -31.11 -15.53 -23.71
C GLY A 981 -31.72 -14.56 -24.73
N LEU A 982 -30.98 -14.26 -25.80
CA LEU A 982 -31.48 -13.40 -26.90
C LEU A 982 -32.67 -14.04 -27.63
N LEU A 983 -32.63 -15.36 -27.86
CA LEU A 983 -33.76 -16.09 -28.43
C LEU A 983 -34.98 -16.05 -27.49
N ALA A 984 -34.78 -16.19 -26.19
CA ALA A 984 -35.87 -16.09 -25.21
C ALA A 984 -36.49 -14.68 -25.19
N LEU A 985 -35.69 -13.61 -25.29
CA LEU A 985 -36.19 -12.25 -25.49
C LEU A 985 -37.02 -12.12 -26.78
N HIS A 986 -36.54 -12.70 -27.89
CA HIS A 986 -37.26 -12.69 -29.16
C HIS A 986 -38.61 -13.42 -29.08
N LYS A 987 -38.67 -14.53 -28.32
CA LYS A 987 -39.91 -15.25 -28.00
C LYS A 987 -40.76 -14.57 -26.91
N ASN A 988 -40.31 -13.43 -26.40
CA ASN A 988 -40.93 -12.67 -25.30
C ASN A 988 -41.07 -13.48 -23.99
N ASP A 989 -40.20 -14.48 -23.77
CA ASP A 989 -40.07 -15.22 -22.53
C ASP A 989 -38.98 -14.58 -21.66
N SER A 990 -39.34 -13.50 -21.00
CA SER A 990 -38.40 -12.78 -20.13
C SER A 990 -37.86 -13.65 -19.00
N LYS A 991 -38.60 -14.67 -18.51
CA LYS A 991 -38.13 -15.51 -17.39
C LYS A 991 -37.01 -16.44 -17.83
N LYS A 992 -37.16 -17.07 -18.98
CA LYS A 992 -36.10 -17.88 -19.59
C LYS A 992 -34.90 -16.99 -19.96
N ALA A 993 -35.15 -15.77 -20.44
CA ALA A 993 -34.09 -14.80 -20.74
C ALA A 993 -33.22 -14.48 -19.51
N ASP A 994 -33.83 -14.16 -18.36
CA ASP A 994 -33.08 -13.90 -17.11
C ASP A 994 -32.17 -15.08 -16.74
N ILE A 995 -32.72 -16.31 -16.74
CA ILE A 995 -31.96 -17.51 -16.37
C ILE A 995 -30.76 -17.69 -17.31
N CYS A 996 -30.99 -17.54 -18.62
CA CYS A 996 -29.93 -17.68 -19.61
C CYS A 996 -28.87 -16.58 -19.47
N PHE A 997 -29.24 -15.32 -19.26
CA PHE A 997 -28.26 -14.26 -19.07
C PHE A 997 -27.52 -14.36 -17.74
N TYR A 998 -28.16 -14.79 -16.64
CA TYR A 998 -27.43 -15.07 -15.41
C TYR A 998 -26.43 -16.22 -15.56
N ARG A 999 -26.79 -17.29 -16.28
CA ARG A 999 -25.84 -18.36 -16.62
C ARG A 999 -24.72 -17.89 -17.55
N CYS A 1000 -25.00 -16.96 -18.44
CA CYS A 1000 -23.96 -16.29 -19.22
C CYS A 1000 -22.99 -15.55 -18.28
N LEU A 1001 -23.51 -14.76 -17.34
CA LEU A 1001 -22.74 -13.97 -16.39
C LEU A 1001 -22.01 -14.80 -15.32
N GLU A 1002 -22.52 -15.97 -14.95
CA GLU A 1002 -21.81 -16.93 -14.10
C GLU A 1002 -20.50 -17.41 -14.75
N ASN A 1003 -20.46 -17.47 -16.08
CA ASN A 1003 -19.31 -17.93 -16.85
C ASN A 1003 -18.48 -16.79 -17.46
N ASP A 1004 -19.08 -15.62 -17.64
CA ASP A 1004 -18.47 -14.41 -18.20
C ASP A 1004 -19.05 -13.17 -17.49
N PRO A 1005 -18.54 -12.84 -16.28
CA PRO A 1005 -19.14 -11.83 -15.40
C PRO A 1005 -19.20 -10.42 -16.00
N ASP A 1006 -18.33 -10.09 -16.95
CA ASP A 1006 -18.23 -8.75 -17.55
C ASP A 1006 -18.92 -8.68 -18.93
N ASN A 1007 -19.82 -9.64 -19.24
CA ASN A 1007 -20.50 -9.69 -20.53
C ASN A 1007 -21.54 -8.56 -20.68
N ASP A 1008 -21.12 -7.46 -21.29
CA ASP A 1008 -21.93 -6.28 -21.56
C ASP A 1008 -23.23 -6.59 -22.33
N LYS A 1009 -23.20 -7.53 -23.28
CA LYS A 1009 -24.38 -7.97 -24.04
C LYS A 1009 -25.39 -8.71 -23.17
N ALA A 1010 -24.93 -9.51 -22.20
CA ALA A 1010 -25.81 -10.20 -21.25
C ALA A 1010 -26.46 -9.22 -20.27
N TYR A 1011 -25.72 -8.23 -19.75
CA TYR A 1011 -26.30 -7.15 -18.95
C TYR A 1011 -27.30 -6.31 -19.76
N CYS A 1012 -26.97 -5.95 -21.01
CA CYS A 1012 -27.91 -5.28 -21.90
C CYS A 1012 -29.17 -6.13 -22.15
N GLY A 1013 -29.01 -7.45 -22.33
CA GLY A 1013 -30.10 -8.40 -22.47
C GLY A 1013 -31.01 -8.48 -21.22
N LEU A 1014 -30.43 -8.45 -20.02
CA LEU A 1014 -31.19 -8.34 -18.76
C LEU A 1014 -31.96 -7.01 -18.69
N GLY A 1015 -31.34 -5.90 -19.09
CA GLY A 1015 -32.01 -4.60 -19.17
C GLY A 1015 -33.23 -4.63 -20.10
N MET A 1016 -33.09 -5.25 -21.28
CA MET A 1016 -34.20 -5.48 -22.21
C MET A 1016 -35.28 -6.41 -21.62
N ALA A 1017 -34.89 -7.45 -20.87
CA ALA A 1017 -35.84 -8.34 -20.20
C ALA A 1017 -36.68 -7.59 -19.15
N ARG A 1018 -36.06 -6.66 -18.42
CA ARG A 1018 -36.73 -5.75 -17.45
C ARG A 1018 -37.66 -4.76 -18.13
N LEU A 1019 -37.23 -4.17 -19.26
CA LEU A 1019 -38.09 -3.33 -20.10
C LEU A 1019 -39.37 -4.04 -20.53
N ASN A 1020 -39.27 -5.29 -21.01
CA ASN A 1020 -40.44 -6.08 -21.42
C ASN A 1020 -41.43 -6.35 -20.26
N ARG A 1021 -40.96 -6.25 -19.01
CA ARG A 1021 -41.77 -6.38 -17.79
C ARG A 1021 -42.22 -5.03 -17.22
N ASN A 1022 -41.92 -3.91 -17.89
CA ASN A 1022 -42.12 -2.54 -17.40
C ASN A 1022 -41.39 -2.21 -16.08
N ASP A 1023 -40.29 -2.92 -15.79
CA ASP A 1023 -39.38 -2.63 -14.67
C ASP A 1023 -38.33 -1.63 -15.15
N PHE A 1024 -38.67 -0.34 -15.13
CA PHE A 1024 -37.81 0.71 -15.69
C PHE A 1024 -36.55 0.95 -14.85
N ASP A 1025 -36.66 0.91 -13.52
CA ASP A 1025 -35.52 1.11 -12.62
C ASP A 1025 -34.51 -0.03 -12.75
N GLY A 1026 -34.99 -1.28 -12.78
CA GLY A 1026 -34.15 -2.45 -13.02
C GLY A 1026 -33.52 -2.43 -14.41
N ALA A 1027 -34.23 -1.94 -15.43
CA ALA A 1027 -33.67 -1.77 -16.76
C ALA A 1027 -32.52 -0.75 -16.78
N VAL A 1028 -32.69 0.41 -16.13
CA VAL A 1028 -31.62 1.41 -15.98
C VAL A 1028 -30.39 0.82 -15.31
N ASP A 1029 -30.56 0.09 -14.20
CA ASP A 1029 -29.44 -0.53 -13.48
C ASP A 1029 -28.64 -1.49 -14.37
N TYR A 1030 -29.33 -2.35 -15.13
CA TYR A 1030 -28.65 -3.28 -16.03
C TYR A 1030 -28.03 -2.61 -17.27
N PHE A 1031 -28.61 -1.54 -17.79
CA PHE A 1031 -27.95 -0.78 -18.86
C PHE A 1031 -26.72 -0.02 -18.37
N CYS A 1032 -26.76 0.52 -17.15
CA CYS A 1032 -25.56 1.10 -16.51
C CYS A 1032 -24.48 0.04 -16.35
N LYS A 1033 -24.81 -1.14 -15.81
CA LYS A 1033 -23.86 -2.28 -15.71
C LYS A 1033 -23.27 -2.68 -17.06
N ALA A 1034 -24.09 -2.70 -18.12
CA ALA A 1034 -23.59 -2.98 -19.47
C ALA A 1034 -22.58 -1.92 -19.96
N LEU A 1035 -22.81 -0.63 -19.64
CA LEU A 1035 -21.90 0.47 -19.98
C LEU A 1035 -20.68 0.55 -19.06
N ASP A 1036 -20.79 0.11 -17.81
CA ASP A 1036 -19.67 -0.05 -16.89
C ASP A 1036 -18.72 -1.15 -17.38
N SER A 1037 -19.28 -2.26 -17.89
CA SER A 1037 -18.48 -3.34 -18.51
C SER A 1037 -17.93 -2.96 -19.88
N ASN A 1038 -18.70 -2.25 -20.71
CA ASN A 1038 -18.26 -1.79 -22.02
C ASN A 1038 -18.94 -0.46 -22.39
N LEU A 1039 -18.19 0.63 -22.26
CA LEU A 1039 -18.66 1.98 -22.55
C LEU A 1039 -19.08 2.17 -24.01
N GLU A 1040 -18.56 1.35 -24.94
CA GLU A 1040 -18.90 1.38 -26.36
C GLU A 1040 -20.15 0.57 -26.73
N ASN A 1041 -20.87 0.00 -25.75
CA ASN A 1041 -22.12 -0.70 -26.02
C ASN A 1041 -23.23 0.29 -26.43
N LEU A 1042 -23.27 0.56 -27.74
CA LEU A 1042 -24.21 1.51 -28.34
C LEU A 1042 -25.68 1.12 -28.11
N SER A 1043 -25.98 -0.17 -27.93
CA SER A 1043 -27.34 -0.65 -27.66
C SER A 1043 -27.77 -0.26 -26.24
N ALA A 1044 -26.93 -0.53 -25.24
CA ALA A 1044 -27.19 -0.13 -23.86
C ALA A 1044 -27.27 1.39 -23.73
N CYS A 1045 -26.36 2.13 -24.39
CA CYS A 1045 -26.41 3.60 -24.42
C CYS A 1045 -27.71 4.11 -25.02
N LYS A 1046 -28.17 3.53 -26.15
CA LYS A 1046 -29.44 3.92 -26.78
C LYS A 1046 -30.64 3.64 -25.88
N PHE A 1047 -30.73 2.46 -25.26
CA PHE A 1047 -31.84 2.13 -24.37
C PHE A 1047 -31.85 3.00 -23.11
N LEU A 1048 -30.68 3.27 -22.53
CA LEU A 1048 -30.56 4.15 -21.38
C LEU A 1048 -30.95 5.58 -21.75
N LEU A 1049 -30.54 6.08 -22.91
CA LEU A 1049 -30.93 7.39 -23.41
C LEU A 1049 -32.46 7.50 -23.58
N GLU A 1050 -33.09 6.52 -24.24
CA GLU A 1050 -34.54 6.48 -24.42
C GLU A 1050 -35.29 6.46 -23.07
N LEU A 1051 -34.79 5.69 -22.10
CA LEU A 1051 -35.34 5.65 -20.74
C LEU A 1051 -35.15 6.97 -19.99
N SER A 1052 -33.98 7.59 -20.09
CA SER A 1052 -33.70 8.88 -19.47
C SER A 1052 -34.67 9.97 -19.93
N TYR A 1053 -35.00 10.02 -21.23
CA TYR A 1053 -36.03 10.93 -21.72
C TYR A 1053 -37.45 10.57 -21.23
N LYS A 1054 -37.76 9.29 -21.07
CA LYS A 1054 -39.07 8.84 -20.60
C LYS A 1054 -39.29 9.08 -19.11
N LEU A 1055 -38.24 8.93 -18.31
CA LEU A 1055 -38.26 9.10 -16.84
C LEU A 1055 -37.92 10.54 -16.42
N GLU A 1056 -37.46 11.38 -17.35
CA GLU A 1056 -36.92 12.73 -17.08
C GLU A 1056 -35.69 12.71 -16.15
N GLU A 1057 -34.91 11.62 -16.18
CA GLU A 1057 -33.68 11.42 -15.38
C GLU A 1057 -32.44 11.39 -16.28
N PHE A 1058 -31.66 12.46 -16.25
CA PHE A 1058 -30.61 12.72 -17.24
C PHE A 1058 -29.18 12.55 -16.73
N GLU A 1059 -28.97 12.52 -15.41
CA GLU A 1059 -27.64 12.60 -14.80
C GLU A 1059 -26.76 11.38 -15.12
N LYS A 1060 -27.32 10.17 -15.02
CA LYS A 1060 -26.59 8.93 -15.29
C LYS A 1060 -26.10 8.86 -16.73
N ILE A 1061 -27.01 9.07 -17.70
CA ILE A 1061 -26.66 9.00 -19.12
C ILE A 1061 -25.69 10.11 -19.53
N GLU A 1062 -25.78 11.30 -18.95
CA GLU A 1062 -24.83 12.38 -19.22
C GLU A 1062 -23.41 12.00 -18.82
N ASN A 1063 -23.22 11.36 -17.66
CA ASN A 1063 -21.90 10.90 -17.22
C ASN A 1063 -21.31 9.86 -18.19
N TYR A 1064 -22.11 8.86 -18.62
CA TYR A 1064 -21.66 7.87 -19.59
C TYR A 1064 -21.34 8.49 -20.96
N LEU A 1065 -22.16 9.44 -21.43
CA LEU A 1065 -21.91 10.15 -22.69
C LEU A 1065 -20.66 11.02 -22.59
N ASN A 1066 -20.41 11.70 -21.47
CA ASN A 1066 -19.17 12.47 -21.26
C ASN A 1066 -17.94 11.55 -21.32
N ASN A 1067 -17.96 10.43 -20.59
CA ASN A 1067 -16.86 9.45 -20.63
C ASN A 1067 -16.67 8.88 -22.05
N PHE A 1068 -17.75 8.59 -22.76
CA PHE A 1068 -17.69 8.12 -24.15
C PHE A 1068 -17.05 9.18 -25.07
N MET A 1069 -17.34 10.46 -24.83
CA MET A 1069 -16.79 11.58 -25.62
C MET A 1069 -15.31 11.86 -25.31
N GLU A 1070 -14.78 11.45 -24.17
CA GLU A 1070 -13.33 11.49 -23.90
C GLU A 1070 -12.57 10.49 -24.77
N LEU A 1071 -13.14 9.31 -24.98
CA LEU A 1071 -12.57 8.26 -25.84
C LEU A 1071 -12.80 8.55 -27.34
N HIS A 1072 -13.99 9.04 -27.70
CA HIS A 1072 -14.42 9.24 -29.09
C HIS A 1072 -14.83 10.68 -29.39
N PRO A 1073 -13.91 11.66 -29.31
CA PRO A 1073 -14.22 13.08 -29.42
C PRO A 1073 -14.77 13.50 -30.80
N ALA A 1074 -14.69 12.65 -31.82
CA ALA A 1074 -15.22 12.91 -33.16
C ALA A 1074 -16.60 12.29 -33.43
N ASN A 1075 -17.19 11.52 -32.49
CA ASN A 1075 -18.48 10.87 -32.70
C ASN A 1075 -19.64 11.89 -32.62
N MET A 1076 -20.06 12.39 -33.79
CA MET A 1076 -21.07 13.45 -33.88
C MET A 1076 -22.44 13.02 -33.34
N ASN A 1077 -22.83 11.75 -33.51
CA ASN A 1077 -24.13 11.26 -33.05
C ASN A 1077 -24.23 11.25 -31.52
N MET A 1078 -23.20 10.74 -30.84
CA MET A 1078 -23.17 10.72 -29.36
C MET A 1078 -22.97 12.12 -28.79
N ARG A 1079 -22.17 12.97 -29.45
CA ARG A 1079 -22.07 14.39 -29.07
C ARG A 1079 -23.40 15.13 -29.21
N PHE A 1080 -24.20 14.81 -30.23
CA PHE A 1080 -25.53 15.39 -30.41
C PHE A 1080 -26.50 14.91 -29.33
N ALA A 1081 -26.45 13.63 -28.95
CA ALA A 1081 -27.21 13.10 -27.83
C ALA A 1081 -26.85 13.81 -26.51
N LEU A 1082 -25.55 14.00 -26.23
CA LEU A 1082 -25.06 14.72 -25.05
C LEU A 1082 -25.56 16.18 -25.02
N ALA A 1083 -25.47 16.88 -26.16
CA ALA A 1083 -25.97 18.25 -26.26
C ALA A 1083 -27.47 18.35 -25.98
N GLY A 1084 -28.27 17.38 -26.45
CA GLY A 1084 -29.70 17.30 -26.17
C GLY A 1084 -30.00 17.07 -24.68
N ILE A 1085 -29.23 16.20 -24.02
CA ILE A 1085 -29.35 15.92 -22.59
C ILE A 1085 -29.00 17.16 -21.75
N GLN A 1086 -27.91 17.85 -22.09
CA GLN A 1086 -27.49 19.10 -21.45
C GLN A 1086 -28.54 20.20 -21.62
N TYR A 1087 -29.14 20.32 -22.81
CA TYR A 1087 -30.24 21.24 -23.05
C TYR A 1087 -31.44 20.95 -22.14
N LYS A 1088 -31.83 19.68 -21.99
CA LYS A 1088 -32.94 19.28 -21.08
C LYS A 1088 -32.66 19.55 -19.61
N ARG A 1089 -31.41 19.46 -19.17
CA ARG A 1089 -31.00 19.81 -17.79
C ARG A 1089 -30.86 21.31 -17.54
N GLY A 1090 -30.96 22.15 -18.58
CA GLY A 1090 -30.73 23.58 -18.48
C GLY A 1090 -29.25 23.99 -18.50
N ASN A 1091 -28.34 23.06 -18.80
CA ASN A 1091 -26.91 23.32 -18.98
C ASN A 1091 -26.66 23.89 -20.39
N LEU A 1092 -27.24 25.06 -20.66
CA LEU A 1092 -27.33 25.62 -22.00
C LEU A 1092 -25.94 25.96 -22.59
N GLU A 1093 -24.98 26.41 -21.78
CA GLU A 1093 -23.62 26.75 -22.24
C GLU A 1093 -22.84 25.51 -22.72
N ASP A 1094 -22.93 24.39 -22.01
CA ASP A 1094 -22.28 23.13 -22.41
C ASP A 1094 -22.94 22.53 -23.67
N SER A 1095 -24.27 22.62 -23.75
CA SER A 1095 -25.03 22.21 -24.94
C SER A 1095 -24.59 23.02 -26.18
N LEU A 1096 -24.47 24.36 -26.06
CA LEU A 1096 -23.96 25.22 -27.13
C LEU A 1096 -22.57 24.79 -27.59
N LYS A 1097 -21.65 24.58 -26.65
CA LYS A 1097 -20.27 24.17 -26.95
C LYS A 1097 -20.22 22.86 -27.72
N ASN A 1098 -21.04 21.88 -27.32
CA ASN A 1098 -21.12 20.59 -28.02
C ASN A 1098 -21.72 20.74 -29.43
N LEU A 1099 -22.78 21.56 -29.60
CA LEU A 1099 -23.39 21.82 -30.91
C LEU A 1099 -22.45 22.58 -31.87
N GLU A 1100 -21.74 23.59 -31.37
CA GLU A 1100 -20.72 24.31 -32.15
C GLU A 1100 -19.58 23.37 -32.56
N SER A 1101 -19.18 22.45 -31.68
CA SER A 1101 -18.18 21.43 -31.99
C SER A 1101 -18.67 20.44 -33.06
N ILE A 1102 -19.96 20.10 -33.11
CA ILE A 1102 -20.54 19.29 -34.20
C ILE A 1102 -20.48 20.06 -35.52
N LEU A 1103 -20.86 21.34 -35.54
CA LEU A 1103 -20.86 22.15 -36.76
C LEU A 1103 -19.44 22.50 -37.25
N ALA A 1104 -18.44 22.49 -36.36
CA ALA A 1104 -17.04 22.58 -36.75
C ALA A 1104 -16.57 21.31 -37.48
N LEU A 1105 -17.07 20.12 -37.07
CA LEU A 1105 -16.75 18.84 -37.70
C LEU A 1105 -17.56 18.59 -38.99
N ASN A 1106 -18.83 18.98 -38.99
CA ASN A 1106 -19.73 18.92 -40.14
C ASN A 1106 -20.62 20.16 -40.21
N PRO A 1107 -20.22 21.18 -40.99
CA PRO A 1107 -20.99 22.41 -41.15
C PRO A 1107 -22.42 22.22 -41.66
N GLU A 1108 -22.71 21.10 -42.33
CA GLU A 1108 -24.01 20.77 -42.92
C GLU A 1108 -24.92 19.91 -42.02
N HIS A 1109 -24.57 19.72 -40.74
CA HIS A 1109 -25.40 18.94 -39.82
C HIS A 1109 -26.69 19.69 -39.42
N GLU A 1110 -27.77 19.48 -40.19
CA GLU A 1110 -29.05 20.18 -40.10
C GLU A 1110 -29.64 20.19 -38.68
N SER A 1111 -29.78 19.03 -38.04
CA SER A 1111 -30.37 18.93 -36.68
C SER A 1111 -29.57 19.66 -35.60
N ALA A 1112 -28.24 19.79 -35.77
CA ALA A 1112 -27.39 20.51 -34.83
C ALA A 1112 -27.55 22.02 -35.02
N ARG A 1113 -27.75 22.48 -36.26
CA ARG A 1113 -28.00 23.88 -36.59
C ARG A 1113 -29.35 24.35 -36.01
N GLU A 1114 -30.40 23.56 -36.20
CA GLU A 1114 -31.75 23.85 -35.66
C GLU A 1114 -31.76 23.88 -34.12
N MET A 1115 -31.10 22.91 -33.49
CA MET A 1115 -30.99 22.87 -32.03
C MET A 1115 -30.14 24.04 -31.51
N LEU A 1116 -29.07 24.43 -32.21
CA LEU A 1116 -28.23 25.56 -31.84
C LEU A 1116 -29.00 26.89 -31.85
N GLU A 1117 -29.86 27.12 -32.85
CA GLU A 1117 -30.74 28.30 -32.90
C GLU A 1117 -31.69 28.35 -31.71
N SER A 1118 -32.26 27.19 -31.35
CA SER A 1118 -33.17 27.05 -30.20
C SER A 1118 -32.45 27.34 -28.88
N VAL A 1119 -31.28 26.72 -28.65
CA VAL A 1119 -30.49 26.92 -27.42
C VAL A 1119 -30.01 28.37 -27.31
N ARG A 1120 -29.59 29.00 -28.42
CA ARG A 1120 -29.17 30.42 -28.42
C ARG A 1120 -30.32 31.37 -28.05
N SER A 1121 -31.53 31.11 -28.54
CA SER A 1121 -32.72 31.88 -28.16
C SER A 1121 -32.97 31.78 -26.65
N ASP A 1122 -32.89 30.58 -26.08
CA ASP A 1122 -33.16 30.35 -24.66
C ASP A 1122 -32.07 30.94 -23.74
N VAL A 1123 -30.79 30.92 -24.15
CA VAL A 1123 -29.70 31.59 -23.41
C VAL A 1123 -29.87 33.11 -23.36
N VAL A 1124 -30.43 33.71 -24.42
CA VAL A 1124 -30.73 35.15 -24.46
C VAL A 1124 -31.93 35.50 -23.57
N LEU A 1125 -32.88 34.57 -23.39
CA LEU A 1125 -34.03 34.76 -22.50
C LEU A 1125 -33.71 34.50 -21.02
N SER A 1126 -32.68 33.69 -20.72
CA SER A 1126 -32.26 33.38 -19.34
C SER A 1126 -31.32 34.42 -18.71
N LYS A 1127 -30.75 35.33 -19.51
CA LYS A 1127 -29.91 36.47 -19.08
C LYS A 1127 -30.73 37.75 -19.03
#